data_AF-A0A4Q4W3R5-F1
#
_entry.id   AF-A0A4Q4W3R5-F1
#
_cell.length_a   1.000
_cell.length_b   1.000
_cell.length_c   1.000
_cell.angle_alpha   90.00
_cell.angle_beta   90.00
_cell.angle_gamma   90.00
#
_symmetry.space_group_name_H-M   'P 1'
#
loop_
_entity.id
_entity.type
_entity.pdbx_description
1 polymer ?
#
loop_
_entity_poly.entity_id
_entity_poly.type
_entity_poly.pdbx_seq_one_letter_code
_entity_poly.pdbx_strand_id
1 'polypeptide(L)'
;MAGSVIVSTIGFLVLAGVGAMAQTTEYTDPNTGITFQQIVKNEGGFTFGIALAETFGTDFIGQITGTGSKGWVSVSFGGQMIDSLLLVAYPNGQDVTASLRTATQYASPLLFEGDAIMKPIPEGTFANSTGFSYTFLCENCVVDDLTFDGSDPVPFLGWAVSKNSVVDPSSPSSLLNYHDFYGMFGADIEAASSAKFAEWAAMAADDPDFPPPPPGGGNGTFPDAPVRDQTYDYIIAGAGAAGIVAAERIAESGASVLLLERGAASFYASGGEVTVPWNDTVTVFDVPAILRFIPATPGTNAFCADTAAQAACVLGGGTAVNGMIFVRPPERDFDDFPEGWQWDDVVDAAERLYERNIHTLYPSVDGEYYDGVIYDVASKSFESNGWRHVDAIQNPNEKHMMFSRAPCGIVNGLRGGPVRTYLPLAQALDNFKLELHTKVIRAVRTNSTITGVEVEVNGARETININPGGKVILASGAMSTPRILLNSGIGPSEQIEIVASGNTLVRLPEKPAWIDLPVGKRIQDHPLWTSTWNITGEAAQLPIVSKETLQNPPEEMVEQFAHATGVLAENDIRMELWTDITPSDGVTRYVQVELYGKVTGQFNMDIFLTKGSTSRGELGITAEGATHFVKDPLMNTDGDNEAVNTFVETLLEYTRKPDAAFIWPGPGGANATASDVLKEMLSGIHVVASAPIGTDDGREGGNAVVDLDTRVYGTDNLFVVDASINPSVPTGNTMAITMLVAEKAAEKILAL
;
A
#
# COMPACT_ATOMS: atom_id res chain seq x y z
N MET A 1 -34.10 -9.35 13.83
CA MET A 1 -33.51 -8.70 15.02
C MET A 1 -32.24 -9.46 15.38
N ALA A 2 -31.14 -9.07 14.75
CA ALA A 2 -29.73 -9.42 15.02
C ALA A 2 -28.97 -8.83 13.82
N GLY A 3 -28.66 -7.54 13.89
CA GLY A 3 -27.85 -6.84 12.88
C GLY A 3 -26.45 -6.68 13.44
N SER A 4 -25.47 -7.33 12.82
CA SER A 4 -24.05 -7.10 13.09
C SER A 4 -23.66 -5.77 12.47
N VAL A 5 -23.29 -4.80 13.32
CA VAL A 5 -22.78 -3.50 12.92
C VAL A 5 -21.28 -3.65 12.67
N ILE A 6 -20.87 -3.67 11.40
CA ILE A 6 -19.45 -3.67 10.99
C ILE A 6 -19.02 -2.21 10.88
N VAL A 7 -18.30 -1.71 11.88
CA VAL A 7 -17.74 -0.35 11.91
C VAL A 7 -16.33 -0.39 11.29
N SER A 8 -16.18 0.23 10.13
CA SER A 8 -14.89 0.56 9.52
C SER A 8 -14.35 1.85 10.17
N THR A 9 -13.34 1.74 11.03
CA THR A 9 -12.68 2.85 11.73
C THR A 9 -11.43 3.34 10.99
N ILE A 10 -11.43 4.61 10.60
CA ILE A 10 -10.24 5.46 10.44
C ILE A 10 -10.58 6.80 11.11
N GLY A 11 -9.75 7.21 12.08
CA GLY A 11 -9.82 8.47 12.81
C GLY A 11 -10.97 8.60 13.82
N PHE A 12 -10.77 8.15 15.06
CA PHE A 12 -11.60 8.55 16.21
C PHE A 12 -10.79 9.48 17.12
N LEU A 13 -11.04 10.77 17.01
CA LEU A 13 -10.78 11.70 18.09
C LEU A 13 -12.09 11.85 18.88
N VAL A 14 -12.01 11.43 20.14
CA VAL A 14 -13.12 11.32 21.09
C VAL A 14 -13.85 12.66 21.20
N LEU A 15 -15.13 12.71 20.84
CA LEU A 15 -16.17 13.30 21.67
C LEU A 15 -17.58 12.98 21.13
N ALA A 16 -18.37 12.35 22.00
CA ALA A 16 -19.82 12.14 21.94
C ALA A 16 -20.38 11.07 20.98
N GLY A 17 -20.53 9.85 21.51
CA GLY A 17 -21.40 8.81 20.97
C GLY A 17 -21.05 7.44 21.53
N VAL A 18 -21.37 7.16 22.81
CA VAL A 18 -21.20 5.83 23.41
C VAL A 18 -22.22 4.87 22.78
N GLY A 19 -21.94 4.40 21.58
CA GLY A 19 -22.36 3.07 21.16
C GLY A 19 -21.50 2.08 21.93
N ALA A 20 -22.12 1.09 22.57
CA ALA A 20 -21.42 0.08 23.37
C ALA A 20 -20.46 -0.73 22.48
N MET A 21 -19.19 -0.30 22.39
CA MET A 21 -18.12 -1.13 21.86
C MET A 21 -17.91 -2.31 22.82
N ALA A 22 -17.61 -3.48 22.27
CA ALA A 22 -17.39 -4.67 23.07
C ALA A 22 -16.22 -4.45 24.04
N GLN A 23 -16.49 -4.60 25.33
CA GLN A 23 -15.50 -4.54 26.40
C GLN A 23 -15.05 -5.95 26.76
N THR A 24 -13.86 -6.04 27.34
CA THR A 24 -13.36 -7.29 27.92
C THR A 24 -14.23 -7.77 29.09
N THR A 25 -14.23 -9.07 29.33
CA THR A 25 -14.92 -9.71 30.46
C THR A 25 -13.98 -10.70 31.15
N GLU A 26 -14.20 -10.93 32.44
CA GLU A 26 -13.39 -11.86 33.23
C GLU A 26 -13.38 -13.28 32.63
N TYR A 27 -12.19 -13.85 32.50
CA TYR A 27 -11.95 -15.22 32.06
C TYR A 27 -10.78 -15.83 32.84
N THR A 28 -10.99 -17.00 33.43
CA THR A 28 -9.90 -17.77 34.06
C THR A 28 -9.46 -18.87 33.12
N ASP A 29 -8.19 -18.83 32.72
CA ASP A 29 -7.59 -19.84 31.87
C ASP A 29 -7.45 -21.17 32.63
N PRO A 30 -8.05 -22.27 32.12
CA PRO A 30 -8.05 -23.54 32.84
C PRO A 30 -6.69 -24.24 32.89
N ASN A 31 -5.75 -23.87 32.02
CA ASN A 31 -4.42 -24.50 31.96
C ASN A 31 -3.46 -23.86 32.97
N THR A 32 -3.44 -22.53 33.03
CA THR A 32 -2.53 -21.75 33.90
C THR A 32 -3.17 -21.35 35.23
N GLY A 33 -4.50 -21.25 35.29
CA GLY A 33 -5.23 -20.69 36.44
C GLY A 33 -5.16 -19.16 36.53
N ILE A 34 -4.63 -18.48 35.52
CA ILE A 34 -4.55 -17.01 35.46
C ILE A 34 -5.93 -16.46 35.11
N THR A 35 -6.35 -15.42 35.83
CA THR A 35 -7.57 -14.67 35.50
C THR A 35 -7.20 -13.43 34.70
N PHE A 36 -7.79 -13.31 33.52
CA PHE A 36 -7.64 -12.20 32.58
C PHE A 36 -8.94 -11.41 32.46
N GLN A 37 -8.84 -10.15 32.04
CA GLN A 37 -9.93 -9.50 31.31
C GLN A 37 -9.76 -9.82 29.82
N GLN A 38 -10.71 -10.54 29.25
CA GLN A 38 -10.62 -11.12 27.91
C GLN A 38 -11.69 -10.59 26.95
N ILE A 39 -11.29 -10.36 25.70
CA ILE A 39 -12.19 -10.15 24.57
C ILE A 39 -12.24 -11.39 23.70
N VAL A 40 -13.44 -11.71 23.19
CA VAL A 40 -13.65 -12.77 22.18
C VAL A 40 -14.23 -12.14 20.92
N LYS A 41 -13.54 -12.33 19.79
CA LYS A 41 -14.00 -11.95 18.46
C LYS A 41 -14.26 -13.23 17.67
N ASN A 42 -15.54 -13.56 17.54
CA ASN A 42 -15.98 -14.74 16.77
C ASN A 42 -15.62 -14.61 15.29
N GLU A 43 -15.61 -13.37 14.77
CA GLU A 43 -15.12 -13.02 13.45
C GLU A 43 -13.62 -13.31 13.38
N GLY A 44 -13.23 -14.26 12.54
CA GLY A 44 -11.83 -14.72 12.47
C GLY A 44 -11.38 -15.61 13.64
N GLY A 45 -12.16 -15.74 14.71
CA GLY A 45 -11.86 -16.61 15.86
C GLY A 45 -10.58 -16.21 16.58
N PHE A 46 -10.61 -15.02 17.17
CA PHE A 46 -9.54 -14.37 17.92
C PHE A 46 -9.97 -14.17 19.38
N THR A 47 -9.03 -14.36 20.31
CA THR A 47 -9.20 -13.86 21.68
C THR A 47 -7.93 -13.17 22.16
N PHE A 48 -8.10 -12.17 23.03
CA PHE A 48 -7.00 -11.57 23.78
C PHE A 48 -7.42 -11.33 25.23
N GLY A 49 -6.58 -11.73 26.17
CA GLY A 49 -6.72 -11.49 27.59
C GLY A 49 -5.53 -10.71 28.14
N ILE A 50 -5.78 -9.80 29.08
CA ILE A 50 -4.76 -9.04 29.80
C ILE A 50 -4.96 -9.14 31.32
N ALA A 51 -3.84 -9.22 32.05
CA ALA A 51 -3.78 -9.19 33.50
C ALA A 51 -2.64 -8.27 33.96
N LEU A 52 -2.91 -7.45 34.98
CA LEU A 52 -2.02 -6.38 35.44
C LEU A 52 -1.74 -6.49 36.94
N ALA A 53 -0.66 -5.86 37.39
CA ALA A 53 -0.37 -5.69 38.81
C ALA A 53 -1.28 -4.63 39.46
N GLU A 54 -1.51 -4.74 40.78
CA GLU A 54 -2.22 -3.70 41.58
C GLU A 54 -1.49 -2.36 41.57
N THR A 55 -0.16 -2.39 41.55
CA THR A 55 0.64 -1.21 41.26
C THR A 55 0.98 -1.24 39.78
N PHE A 56 0.33 -0.36 39.01
CA PHE A 56 0.61 -0.26 37.58
C PHE A 56 2.10 0.06 37.34
N GLY A 57 2.69 -0.67 36.41
CA GLY A 57 4.08 -0.52 35.98
C GLY A 57 4.16 -0.73 34.48
N THR A 58 5.32 -1.15 33.99
CA THR A 58 5.54 -1.36 32.55
C THR A 58 5.21 -2.76 32.06
N ASP A 59 4.83 -3.66 32.98
CA ASP A 59 4.72 -5.08 32.72
C ASP A 59 3.26 -5.53 32.79
N PHE A 60 2.89 -6.50 31.96
CA PHE A 60 1.59 -7.16 32.02
C PHE A 60 1.69 -8.63 31.58
N ILE A 61 0.69 -9.44 31.91
CA ILE A 61 0.57 -10.80 31.39
C ILE A 61 -0.52 -10.80 30.32
N GLY A 62 -0.20 -11.31 29.15
CA GLY A 62 -1.11 -11.43 28.03
C GLY A 62 -1.42 -12.90 27.69
N GLN A 63 -2.60 -13.14 27.13
CA GLN A 63 -2.93 -14.38 26.45
C GLN A 63 -3.58 -14.03 25.11
N ILE A 64 -2.98 -14.46 24.00
CA ILE A 64 -3.56 -14.34 22.66
C ILE A 64 -3.88 -15.72 22.10
N THR A 65 -5.06 -15.88 21.48
CA THR A 65 -5.43 -17.15 20.84
C THR A 65 -5.98 -16.95 19.44
N GLY A 66 -5.74 -17.96 18.60
CA GLY A 66 -6.27 -18.04 17.25
C GLY A 66 -6.88 -19.41 16.95
N THR A 67 -7.87 -19.43 16.07
CA THR A 67 -8.58 -20.65 15.63
C THR A 67 -7.96 -21.29 14.39
N GLY A 68 -7.88 -22.61 14.39
CA GLY A 68 -7.31 -23.41 13.30
C GLY A 68 -5.80 -23.59 13.37
N SER A 69 -5.26 -24.34 12.42
CA SER A 69 -3.83 -24.70 12.36
C SER A 69 -3.00 -23.83 11.41
N LYS A 70 -3.55 -22.71 10.95
CA LYS A 70 -2.96 -21.77 9.98
C LYS A 70 -3.46 -20.37 10.29
N GLY A 71 -2.83 -19.37 9.69
CA GLY A 71 -3.16 -17.97 9.93
C GLY A 71 -2.24 -17.32 10.96
N TRP A 72 -2.52 -16.06 11.25
CA TRP A 72 -1.87 -15.31 12.32
C TRP A 72 -2.89 -14.39 13.00
N VAL A 73 -2.63 -14.08 14.26
CA VAL A 73 -3.42 -13.16 15.08
C VAL A 73 -2.52 -12.05 15.62
N SER A 74 -3.08 -10.86 15.81
CA SER A 74 -2.34 -9.72 16.34
C SER A 74 -3.18 -8.83 17.24
N VAL A 75 -2.50 -8.17 18.18
CA VAL A 75 -3.00 -7.08 19.00
C VAL A 75 -2.14 -5.86 18.78
N SER A 76 -2.77 -4.69 18.63
CA SER A 76 -2.09 -3.40 18.76
C SER A 76 -2.33 -2.84 20.16
N PHE A 77 -1.25 -2.55 20.88
CA PHE A 77 -1.33 -1.99 22.21
C PHE A 77 -1.68 -0.49 22.23
N GLY A 78 -1.43 0.23 21.12
CA GLY A 78 -1.83 1.64 20.95
C GLY A 78 -3.17 1.82 20.23
N GLY A 79 -3.90 0.74 19.95
CA GLY A 79 -5.19 0.76 19.28
C GLY A 79 -5.11 0.70 17.75
N GLN A 80 -4.22 1.49 17.15
CA GLN A 80 -4.01 1.58 15.71
C GLN A 80 -2.78 0.77 15.25
N MET A 81 -2.63 0.47 13.96
CA MET A 81 -1.49 -0.33 13.47
C MET A 81 -0.16 0.44 13.47
N ILE A 82 -0.21 1.70 13.05
CA ILE A 82 0.96 2.55 12.84
C ILE A 82 1.35 3.22 14.15
N ASP A 83 2.65 3.38 14.40
CA ASP A 83 3.21 4.01 15.60
C ASP A 83 2.64 3.40 16.89
N SER A 84 2.53 2.07 16.90
CA SER A 84 2.07 1.30 18.04
C SER A 84 2.88 0.02 18.18
N LEU A 85 3.09 -0.42 19.42
CA LEU A 85 3.66 -1.73 19.71
C LEU A 85 2.61 -2.80 19.38
N LEU A 86 3.00 -3.72 18.51
CA LEU A 86 2.16 -4.81 18.05
C LEU A 86 2.69 -6.13 18.61
N LEU A 87 1.79 -7.01 19.03
CA LEU A 87 2.10 -8.43 19.23
C LEU A 87 1.47 -9.22 18.09
N VAL A 88 2.23 -10.14 17.52
CA VAL A 88 1.77 -11.09 16.49
C VAL A 88 2.09 -12.51 16.94
N ALA A 89 1.14 -13.44 16.76
CA ALA A 89 1.32 -14.86 17.06
C ALA A 89 0.73 -15.76 15.96
N TYR A 90 1.38 -16.88 15.68
CA TYR A 90 0.93 -17.88 14.70
C TYR A 90 1.46 -19.29 15.01
N PRO A 91 0.75 -20.34 14.56
CA PRO A 91 1.15 -21.72 14.84
C PRO A 91 2.36 -22.12 13.99
N ASN A 92 3.34 -22.77 14.63
CA ASN A 92 4.52 -23.37 14.02
C ASN A 92 4.56 -24.87 14.36
N GLY A 93 3.88 -25.69 13.57
CA GLY A 93 3.74 -27.11 13.84
C GLY A 93 2.91 -27.37 15.10
N GLN A 94 3.55 -27.73 16.21
CA GLN A 94 2.89 -27.89 17.53
C GLN A 94 3.26 -26.77 18.52
N ASP A 95 4.15 -25.88 18.10
CA ASP A 95 4.60 -24.72 18.87
C ASP A 95 3.90 -23.44 18.37
N VAL A 96 4.14 -22.33 19.06
CA VAL A 96 3.65 -21.00 18.66
C VAL A 96 4.83 -20.06 18.51
N THR A 97 4.92 -19.43 17.34
CA THR A 97 5.87 -18.34 17.10
C THR A 97 5.15 -17.04 17.43
N ALA A 98 5.78 -16.19 18.23
CA ALA A 98 5.28 -14.86 18.57
C ALA A 98 6.39 -13.82 18.50
N SER A 99 6.03 -12.57 18.19
CA SER A 99 6.99 -11.47 18.07
C SER A 99 6.35 -10.13 18.42
N LEU A 100 7.15 -9.23 19.00
CA LEU A 100 6.83 -7.80 19.09
C LEU A 100 7.24 -7.10 17.81
N ARG A 101 6.40 -6.19 17.33
CA ARG A 101 6.55 -5.53 16.05
C ARG A 101 6.11 -4.07 16.09
N THR A 102 6.59 -3.29 15.13
CA THR A 102 6.12 -1.92 14.88
C THR A 102 5.96 -1.69 13.38
N ALA A 103 5.12 -0.72 13.04
CA ALA A 103 4.93 -0.24 11.68
C ALA A 103 4.85 1.28 11.69
N THR A 104 5.49 1.92 10.73
CA THR A 104 5.34 3.35 10.43
C THR A 104 4.48 3.59 9.18
N GLN A 105 4.13 2.50 8.48
CA GLN A 105 3.38 2.50 7.23
C GLN A 105 2.45 1.29 7.20
N TYR A 106 1.42 1.31 6.34
CA TYR A 106 0.54 0.16 6.10
C TYR A 106 1.23 -0.92 5.23
N ALA A 107 2.28 -1.51 5.78
CA ALA A 107 3.07 -2.62 5.24
C ALA A 107 3.22 -3.73 6.29
N SER A 108 3.81 -4.87 5.94
CA SER A 108 4.11 -5.90 6.93
C SER A 108 5.02 -5.30 8.03
N PRO A 109 4.58 -5.30 9.30
CA PRO A 109 5.33 -4.68 10.38
C PRO A 109 6.65 -5.43 10.63
N LEU A 110 7.70 -4.67 10.95
CA LEU A 110 9.04 -5.18 11.25
C LEU A 110 9.15 -5.58 12.72
N LEU A 111 10.19 -6.32 13.08
CA LEU A 111 10.47 -6.61 14.50
C LEU A 111 10.69 -5.30 15.26
N PHE A 112 10.12 -5.24 16.48
CA PHE A 112 10.31 -4.09 17.35
C PHE A 112 11.75 -4.03 17.86
N GLU A 113 12.37 -2.85 17.75
CA GLU A 113 13.68 -2.56 18.34
C GLU A 113 13.47 -1.76 19.63
N GLY A 114 13.67 -2.41 20.78
CA GLY A 114 13.55 -1.77 22.09
C GLY A 114 13.73 -2.76 23.24
N ASP A 115 13.46 -2.31 24.47
CA ASP A 115 13.69 -3.08 25.70
C ASP A 115 12.50 -3.98 26.09
N ALA A 116 11.41 -3.96 25.31
CA ALA A 116 10.22 -4.77 25.56
C ALA A 116 10.48 -6.24 25.20
N ILE A 117 10.14 -7.16 26.10
CA ILE A 117 10.44 -8.59 25.96
C ILE A 117 9.19 -9.42 26.29
N MET A 118 8.94 -10.47 25.51
CA MET A 118 7.91 -11.46 25.80
C MET A 118 8.53 -12.76 26.29
N LYS A 119 8.12 -13.20 27.48
CA LYS A 119 8.52 -14.47 28.08
C LYS A 119 7.33 -15.41 28.10
N PRO A 120 7.38 -16.57 27.43
CA PRO A 120 6.25 -17.49 27.39
C PRO A 120 5.97 -18.10 28.77
N ILE A 121 4.69 -18.29 29.08
CA ILE A 121 4.20 -19.16 30.16
C ILE A 121 3.85 -20.51 29.51
N PRO A 122 4.69 -21.55 29.69
CA PRO A 122 4.59 -22.80 28.93
C PRO A 122 3.24 -23.50 29.06
N GLU A 123 2.65 -23.52 30.26
CA GLU A 123 1.38 -24.19 30.52
C GLU A 123 0.21 -23.56 29.74
N GLY A 124 0.31 -22.28 29.37
CA GLY A 124 -0.69 -21.54 28.59
C GLY A 124 -0.37 -21.44 27.11
N THR A 125 0.70 -22.10 26.63
CA THR A 125 1.22 -21.96 25.26
C THR A 125 1.19 -23.29 24.53
N PHE A 126 0.44 -23.37 23.42
CA PHE A 126 0.28 -24.59 22.63
C PHE A 126 -0.26 -24.31 21.23
N ALA A 127 0.01 -25.20 20.27
CA ALA A 127 -0.69 -25.24 18.98
C ALA A 127 -1.18 -26.65 18.63
N ASN A 128 -2.38 -26.76 18.07
CA ASN A 128 -2.96 -28.02 17.60
C ASN A 128 -3.90 -27.80 16.40
N SER A 129 -4.61 -28.85 15.97
CA SER A 129 -5.50 -28.77 14.81
C SER A 129 -6.72 -27.85 14.99
N THR A 130 -7.11 -27.55 16.24
CA THR A 130 -8.27 -26.70 16.55
C THR A 130 -7.92 -25.24 16.76
N GLY A 131 -6.69 -24.93 17.14
CA GLY A 131 -6.24 -23.58 17.43
C GLY A 131 -4.89 -23.55 18.12
N PHE A 132 -4.47 -22.35 18.48
CA PHE A 132 -3.25 -22.09 19.22
C PHE A 132 -3.45 -21.00 20.27
N SER A 133 -2.64 -21.05 21.32
CA SER A 133 -2.61 -20.11 22.43
C SER A 133 -1.16 -19.72 22.70
N TYR A 134 -0.92 -18.43 22.93
CA TYR A 134 0.36 -17.92 23.42
C TYR A 134 0.06 -17.10 24.68
N THR A 135 0.47 -17.63 25.83
CA THR A 135 0.37 -16.94 27.12
C THR A 135 1.76 -16.48 27.52
N PHE A 136 1.92 -15.23 27.94
CA PHE A 136 3.23 -14.62 28.12
C PHE A 136 3.22 -13.53 29.20
N LEU A 137 4.37 -13.37 29.86
CA LEU A 137 4.72 -12.14 30.57
C LEU A 137 5.35 -11.19 29.56
N CYS A 138 4.85 -9.96 29.49
CA CYS A 138 5.41 -8.87 28.70
C CYS A 138 6.12 -7.91 29.65
N GLU A 139 7.45 -7.91 29.63
CA GLU A 139 8.29 -7.01 30.44
C GLU A 139 8.60 -5.75 29.62
N ASN A 140 8.52 -4.57 30.26
CA ASN A 140 8.75 -3.27 29.63
C ASN A 140 7.86 -3.00 28.40
N CYS A 141 6.67 -3.58 28.35
CA CYS A 141 5.79 -3.50 27.18
C CYS A 141 4.79 -2.34 27.22
N VAL A 142 4.58 -1.69 28.37
CA VAL A 142 3.94 -0.36 28.40
C VAL A 142 5.02 0.67 28.06
N VAL A 143 5.13 0.94 26.77
CA VAL A 143 6.09 1.86 26.18
C VAL A 143 5.39 3.18 25.87
N ASP A 144 5.97 4.28 26.34
CA ASP A 144 5.47 5.63 26.08
C ASP A 144 5.23 5.84 24.57
N ASP A 145 4.10 6.47 24.24
CA ASP A 145 3.64 6.79 22.88
C ASP A 145 3.33 5.60 21.95
N LEU A 146 3.75 4.37 22.27
CA LEU A 146 3.49 3.17 21.45
C LEU A 146 2.40 2.26 22.00
N THR A 147 1.99 2.46 23.25
CA THR A 147 1.02 1.61 23.94
C THR A 147 -0.04 2.42 24.67
N PHE A 148 -1.00 1.72 25.27
CA PHE A 148 -2.06 2.33 26.05
C PHE A 148 -1.53 3.09 27.27
N ASP A 149 -2.18 4.21 27.59
CA ASP A 149 -1.94 4.96 28.82
C ASP A 149 -2.57 4.19 29.99
N GLY A 150 -1.74 3.76 30.95
CA GLY A 150 -2.18 3.05 32.16
C GLY A 150 -3.09 3.86 33.09
N SER A 151 -3.24 5.17 32.85
CA SER A 151 -4.19 6.02 33.56
C SER A 151 -5.60 6.01 32.95
N ASP A 152 -5.76 5.53 31.71
CA ASP A 152 -7.07 5.29 31.10
C ASP A 152 -7.64 3.97 31.68
N PRO A 153 -8.80 3.96 32.35
CA PRO A 153 -9.37 2.71 32.87
C PRO A 153 -9.83 1.75 31.76
N VAL A 154 -10.12 2.26 30.57
CA VAL A 154 -10.62 1.45 29.44
C VAL A 154 -9.95 1.87 28.12
N PRO A 155 -8.63 1.69 27.97
CA PRO A 155 -7.94 2.04 26.74
C PRO A 155 -8.45 1.21 25.57
N PHE A 156 -8.37 1.79 24.37
CA PHE A 156 -8.70 1.08 23.15
C PHE A 156 -7.50 0.32 22.61
N LEU A 157 -7.66 -0.99 22.44
CA LEU A 157 -6.70 -1.87 21.80
C LEU A 157 -7.19 -2.28 20.41
N GLY A 158 -6.24 -2.52 19.50
CA GLY A 158 -6.50 -3.01 18.16
C GLY A 158 -6.39 -4.53 18.10
N TRP A 159 -7.09 -5.17 17.16
CA TRP A 159 -6.92 -6.59 16.86
C TRP A 159 -6.95 -6.83 15.35
N ALA A 160 -6.24 -7.87 14.90
CA ALA A 160 -6.24 -8.32 13.51
C ALA A 160 -6.07 -9.84 13.40
N VAL A 161 -6.65 -10.42 12.35
CA VAL A 161 -6.59 -11.86 12.05
C VAL A 161 -6.41 -12.07 10.56
N SER A 162 -5.49 -12.95 10.20
CA SER A 162 -5.40 -13.57 8.87
C SER A 162 -5.65 -15.06 8.96
N LYS A 163 -6.36 -15.61 7.98
CA LYS A 163 -6.55 -17.05 7.75
C LYS A 163 -5.49 -17.65 6.84
N ASN A 164 -4.70 -16.81 6.16
CA ASN A 164 -3.55 -17.25 5.39
C ASN A 164 -2.32 -17.40 6.29
N SER A 165 -1.58 -18.49 6.09
CA SER A 165 -0.30 -18.70 6.78
C SER A 165 0.71 -17.61 6.42
N VAL A 166 1.54 -17.26 7.39
CA VAL A 166 2.76 -16.48 7.15
C VAL A 166 3.72 -17.23 6.23
N VAL A 167 4.66 -16.51 5.63
CA VAL A 167 5.63 -17.06 4.67
C VAL A 167 6.52 -18.16 5.30
N ASP A 168 7.07 -17.90 6.48
CA ASP A 168 7.88 -18.85 7.26
C ASP A 168 7.37 -18.92 8.71
N PRO A 169 6.55 -19.92 9.06
CA PRO A 169 6.03 -20.07 10.41
C PRO A 169 7.12 -20.25 11.49
N SER A 170 8.33 -20.63 11.11
CA SER A 170 9.44 -20.82 12.06
C SER A 170 10.20 -19.53 12.40
N SER A 171 10.02 -18.47 11.62
CA SER A 171 10.76 -17.22 11.81
C SER A 171 9.88 -16.15 12.46
N PRO A 172 10.29 -15.56 13.61
CA PRO A 172 9.56 -14.47 14.25
C PRO A 172 9.48 -13.21 13.37
N SER A 173 10.41 -13.01 12.42
CA SER A 173 10.39 -11.92 11.44
C SER A 173 9.56 -12.20 10.19
N SER A 174 8.87 -13.35 10.11
CA SER A 174 8.13 -13.73 8.91
C SER A 174 7.15 -12.64 8.47
N LEU A 175 7.09 -12.39 7.16
CA LEU A 175 6.19 -11.42 6.55
C LEU A 175 4.74 -11.81 6.78
N LEU A 176 3.92 -10.81 7.05
CA LEU A 176 2.49 -10.95 7.25
C LEU A 176 1.76 -10.54 5.97
N ASN A 177 0.93 -11.42 5.44
CA ASN A 177 -0.06 -11.05 4.45
C ASN A 177 -1.10 -10.11 5.06
N TYR A 178 -1.90 -9.43 4.25
CA TYR A 178 -2.99 -8.56 4.74
C TYR A 178 -4.00 -9.34 5.59
N HIS A 179 -4.53 -8.75 6.66
CA HIS A 179 -5.51 -9.39 7.56
C HIS A 179 -6.92 -9.46 6.96
N ASP A 180 -7.64 -10.56 7.20
CA ASP A 180 -9.02 -10.75 6.77
C ASP A 180 -10.03 -10.04 7.68
N PHE A 181 -9.71 -9.95 8.98
CA PHE A 181 -10.58 -9.35 10.01
C PHE A 181 -9.75 -8.45 10.91
N TYR A 182 -10.31 -7.33 11.33
CA TYR A 182 -9.65 -6.38 12.22
C TYR A 182 -10.66 -5.45 12.89
N GLY A 183 -10.23 -4.74 13.92
CA GLY A 183 -11.00 -3.69 14.55
C GLY A 183 -10.38 -3.26 15.87
N MET A 184 -11.20 -2.62 16.72
CA MET A 184 -10.78 -2.19 18.06
C MET A 184 -11.74 -2.71 19.14
N PHE A 185 -11.29 -2.70 20.39
CA PHE A 185 -12.09 -3.01 21.56
C PHE A 185 -11.60 -2.21 22.77
N GLY A 186 -12.48 -1.98 23.75
CA GLY A 186 -12.08 -1.39 25.03
C GLY A 186 -11.55 -2.47 25.97
N ALA A 187 -10.33 -2.30 26.47
CA ALA A 187 -9.73 -3.20 27.45
C ALA A 187 -9.95 -2.64 28.85
N ASP A 188 -10.73 -3.31 29.70
CA ASP A 188 -10.96 -2.90 31.08
C ASP A 188 -9.73 -3.24 31.93
N ILE A 189 -8.74 -2.34 31.92
CA ILE A 189 -7.47 -2.59 32.60
C ILE A 189 -7.59 -2.43 34.11
N GLU A 190 -8.58 -1.66 34.59
CA GLU A 190 -8.89 -1.55 36.02
C GLU A 190 -9.35 -2.91 36.57
N ALA A 191 -10.27 -3.59 35.88
CA ALA A 191 -10.73 -4.93 36.25
C ALA A 191 -9.72 -6.05 35.96
N ALA A 192 -8.63 -5.76 35.23
CA ALA A 192 -7.55 -6.70 34.94
C ALA A 192 -6.49 -6.76 36.05
N SER A 193 -6.56 -5.87 37.03
CA SER A 193 -5.58 -5.77 38.11
C SER A 193 -5.74 -6.89 39.15
N SER A 194 -4.63 -7.49 39.59
CA SER A 194 -4.63 -8.65 40.49
C SER A 194 -3.44 -8.69 41.45
N ALA A 195 -3.71 -8.95 42.73
CA ALA A 195 -2.69 -9.24 43.75
C ALA A 195 -1.85 -10.49 43.44
N LYS A 196 -2.33 -11.39 42.56
CA LYS A 196 -1.62 -12.60 42.14
C LYS A 196 -0.67 -12.38 40.98
N PHE A 197 -0.58 -11.17 40.44
CA PHE A 197 0.24 -10.87 39.27
C PHE A 197 1.69 -11.38 39.42
N ALA A 198 2.33 -11.14 40.56
CA ALA A 198 3.71 -11.58 40.80
C ALA A 198 3.86 -13.13 40.86
N GLU A 199 2.83 -13.83 41.33
CA GLU A 199 2.79 -15.31 41.33
C GLU A 199 2.70 -15.83 39.89
N TRP A 200 1.82 -15.22 39.08
CA TRP A 200 1.64 -15.57 37.67
C TRP A 200 2.85 -15.21 36.80
N ALA A 201 3.47 -14.06 37.02
CA ALA A 201 4.65 -13.62 36.29
C ALA A 201 5.84 -14.57 36.51
N ALA A 202 5.97 -15.15 37.71
CA ALA A 202 7.00 -16.14 38.02
C ALA A 202 6.81 -17.50 37.31
N MET A 203 5.67 -17.72 36.63
CA MET A 203 5.45 -18.90 35.78
C MET A 203 6.10 -18.74 34.40
N ALA A 204 6.53 -17.53 34.03
CA ALA A 204 7.19 -17.29 32.76
C ALA A 204 8.55 -17.99 32.75
N ALA A 205 8.84 -18.71 31.66
CA ALA A 205 10.14 -19.32 31.47
C ALA A 205 11.17 -18.24 31.13
N ASP A 206 12.36 -18.33 31.75
CA ASP A 206 13.54 -17.54 31.35
C ASP A 206 14.11 -17.97 29.99
N ASP A 207 13.42 -18.87 29.27
CA ASP A 207 13.80 -19.32 27.95
C ASP A 207 13.61 -18.17 26.94
N PRO A 208 14.69 -17.50 26.53
CA PRO A 208 14.65 -16.40 25.60
C PRO A 208 14.93 -16.91 24.18
N ASP A 209 14.67 -18.20 23.85
CA ASP A 209 14.80 -18.75 22.50
C ASP A 209 13.76 -18.13 21.52
N PHE A 210 13.74 -16.80 21.43
CA PHE A 210 14.09 -16.15 20.18
C PHE A 210 15.50 -16.62 19.79
N PRO A 211 15.66 -17.58 18.86
CA PRO A 211 16.96 -17.70 18.24
C PRO A 211 17.29 -16.30 17.66
N PRO A 212 18.52 -15.76 17.84
CA PRO A 212 18.99 -14.78 16.87
C PRO A 212 18.70 -15.40 15.50
N PRO A 213 18.26 -14.62 14.49
CA PRO A 213 17.94 -15.16 13.17
C PRO A 213 19.05 -16.16 12.86
N PRO A 214 18.72 -17.44 12.59
CA PRO A 214 19.74 -18.48 12.45
C PRO A 214 20.79 -17.85 11.56
N PRO A 215 22.08 -17.75 11.96
CA PRO A 215 23.06 -16.98 11.22
C PRO A 215 22.90 -17.44 9.79
N GLY A 216 22.34 -16.54 8.96
CA GLY A 216 21.77 -16.87 7.67
C GLY A 216 22.91 -17.51 6.93
N GLY A 217 22.90 -18.84 6.91
CA GLY A 217 24.02 -19.62 6.47
C GLY A 217 23.98 -19.50 4.97
N GLY A 218 24.49 -18.39 4.43
CA GLY A 218 24.70 -18.11 3.01
C GLY A 218 25.74 -19.04 2.39
N ASN A 219 25.78 -20.29 2.84
CA ASN A 219 26.45 -21.44 2.27
C ASN A 219 25.47 -22.62 2.08
N GLY A 220 24.15 -22.39 2.21
CA GLY A 220 23.15 -23.31 1.68
C GLY A 220 23.38 -23.47 0.19
N THR A 221 23.84 -24.65 -0.22
CA THR A 221 23.96 -25.02 -1.63
C THR A 221 22.56 -25.17 -2.19
N PHE A 222 22.01 -24.10 -2.77
CA PHE A 222 20.79 -24.23 -3.56
C PHE A 222 21.09 -25.09 -4.78
N PRO A 223 20.32 -26.16 -5.04
CA PRO A 223 20.40 -26.84 -6.32
C PRO A 223 20.08 -25.82 -7.42
N ASP A 224 20.80 -25.88 -8.54
CA ASP A 224 20.52 -24.99 -9.68
C ASP A 224 19.03 -25.09 -10.03
N ALA A 225 18.34 -23.95 -10.02
CA ALA A 225 16.93 -23.90 -10.35
C ALA A 225 16.74 -24.52 -11.76
N PRO A 226 15.84 -25.50 -11.92
CA PRO A 226 15.63 -26.13 -13.21
C PRO A 226 15.35 -25.08 -14.28
N VAL A 227 16.05 -25.23 -15.41
CA VAL A 227 15.94 -24.32 -16.55
C VAL A 227 14.79 -24.80 -17.43
N ARG A 228 13.89 -23.90 -17.81
CA ARG A 228 12.82 -24.20 -18.77
C ARG A 228 13.36 -24.28 -20.20
N ASP A 229 12.75 -25.16 -20.99
CA ASP A 229 13.09 -25.33 -22.42
C ASP A 229 12.71 -24.11 -23.28
N GLN A 230 11.68 -23.36 -22.88
CA GLN A 230 11.17 -22.20 -23.65
C GLN A 230 11.97 -20.94 -23.35
N THR A 231 12.33 -20.20 -24.40
CA THR A 231 13.05 -18.93 -24.34
C THR A 231 12.32 -17.84 -25.13
N TYR A 232 12.60 -16.58 -24.79
CA TYR A 232 11.90 -15.41 -25.33
C TYR A 232 12.88 -14.30 -25.69
N ASP A 233 12.53 -13.47 -26.67
CA ASP A 233 13.31 -12.27 -27.02
C ASP A 233 13.21 -11.23 -25.91
N TYR A 234 12.03 -11.13 -25.27
CA TYR A 234 11.78 -10.24 -24.15
C TYR A 234 11.11 -10.99 -23.01
N ILE A 235 11.65 -10.84 -21.80
CA ILE A 235 10.97 -11.22 -20.56
C ILE A 235 10.68 -9.95 -19.76
N ILE A 236 9.43 -9.74 -19.40
CA ILE A 236 8.94 -8.56 -18.70
C ILE A 236 8.43 -9.00 -17.32
N ALA A 237 9.00 -8.42 -16.27
CA ALA A 237 8.71 -8.76 -14.88
C ALA A 237 7.71 -7.77 -14.26
N GLY A 238 6.46 -8.18 -14.10
CA GLY A 238 5.37 -7.41 -13.51
C GLY A 238 4.34 -6.97 -14.55
N ALA A 239 3.07 -7.33 -14.35
CA ALA A 239 1.96 -6.95 -15.23
C ALA A 239 1.14 -5.78 -14.64
N GLY A 240 1.84 -4.73 -14.21
CA GLY A 240 1.24 -3.50 -13.67
C GLY A 240 0.92 -2.44 -14.72
N ALA A 241 0.85 -1.18 -14.27
CA ALA A 241 0.59 -0.01 -15.11
C ALA A 241 1.54 0.06 -16.33
N ALA A 242 2.84 -0.11 -16.10
CA ALA A 242 3.86 -0.01 -17.13
C ALA A 242 4.09 -1.32 -17.89
N GLY A 243 4.16 -2.45 -17.19
CA GLY A 243 4.57 -3.73 -17.78
C GLY A 243 3.61 -4.24 -18.85
N ILE A 244 2.29 -4.06 -18.68
CA ILE A 244 1.32 -4.44 -19.71
C ILE A 244 1.48 -3.58 -20.96
N VAL A 245 1.67 -2.26 -20.80
CA VAL A 245 1.88 -1.31 -21.91
C VAL A 245 3.16 -1.68 -22.68
N ALA A 246 4.27 -1.85 -21.98
CA ALA A 246 5.54 -2.24 -22.59
C ALA A 246 5.43 -3.59 -23.33
N ALA A 247 4.72 -4.56 -22.73
CA ALA A 247 4.57 -5.88 -23.33
C ALA A 247 3.77 -5.86 -24.64
N GLU A 248 2.67 -5.11 -24.70
CA GLU A 248 1.89 -4.94 -25.93
C GLU A 248 2.74 -4.29 -27.02
N ARG A 249 3.35 -3.14 -26.74
CA ARG A 249 4.18 -2.40 -27.70
C ARG A 249 5.34 -3.21 -28.25
N ILE A 250 6.00 -4.00 -27.40
CA ILE A 250 7.10 -4.85 -27.84
C ILE A 250 6.56 -6.04 -28.65
N ALA A 251 5.44 -6.64 -28.26
CA ALA A 251 4.84 -7.74 -29.03
C ALA A 251 4.39 -7.28 -30.43
N GLU A 252 3.95 -6.03 -30.60
CA GLU A 252 3.60 -5.45 -31.91
C GLU A 252 4.79 -5.47 -32.92
N SER A 253 6.03 -5.51 -32.43
CA SER A 253 7.22 -5.62 -33.29
C SER A 253 7.42 -7.01 -33.93
N GLY A 254 6.71 -8.03 -33.43
CA GLY A 254 6.89 -9.44 -33.80
C GLY A 254 7.89 -10.22 -32.94
N ALA A 255 8.53 -9.58 -31.96
CA ALA A 255 9.41 -10.24 -30.99
C ALA A 255 8.63 -11.18 -30.05
N SER A 256 9.22 -12.30 -29.64
CA SER A 256 8.60 -13.18 -28.64
C SER A 256 8.67 -12.57 -27.24
N VAL A 257 7.49 -12.38 -26.61
CA VAL A 257 7.34 -11.68 -25.32
C VAL A 257 6.72 -12.60 -24.27
N LEU A 258 7.39 -12.72 -23.12
CA LEU A 258 6.84 -13.30 -21.91
C LEU A 258 6.59 -12.21 -20.86
N LEU A 259 5.33 -12.01 -20.48
CA LEU A 259 4.93 -11.16 -19.37
C LEU A 259 4.67 -12.03 -18.13
N LEU A 260 5.40 -11.75 -17.05
CA LEU A 260 5.32 -12.48 -15.78
C LEU A 260 4.61 -11.63 -14.73
N GLU A 261 3.61 -12.21 -14.06
CA GLU A 261 2.90 -11.59 -12.95
C GLU A 261 2.92 -12.49 -11.73
N ARG A 262 3.28 -11.93 -10.57
CA ARG A 262 3.32 -12.67 -9.30
C ARG A 262 1.93 -13.03 -8.79
N GLY A 263 0.93 -12.20 -9.11
CA GLY A 263 -0.42 -12.29 -8.62
C GLY A 263 -1.39 -13.10 -9.47
N ALA A 264 -2.62 -13.18 -8.97
CA ALA A 264 -3.77 -13.79 -9.65
C ALA A 264 -4.38 -12.84 -10.69
N ALA A 265 -5.30 -13.36 -11.51
CA ALA A 265 -6.17 -12.55 -12.34
C ALA A 265 -7.08 -11.67 -11.48
N SER A 266 -7.36 -10.44 -11.94
CA SER A 266 -8.14 -9.44 -11.20
C SER A 266 -9.55 -9.27 -11.77
N PHE A 267 -9.66 -8.79 -13.00
CA PHE A 267 -10.94 -8.51 -13.67
C PHE A 267 -11.60 -9.79 -14.19
N TYR A 268 -12.94 -9.82 -14.24
CA TYR A 268 -13.70 -10.95 -14.78
C TYR A 268 -13.26 -11.31 -16.21
N ALA A 269 -13.10 -10.31 -17.06
CA ALA A 269 -12.66 -10.47 -18.44
C ALA A 269 -11.25 -11.08 -18.59
N SER A 270 -10.42 -10.98 -17.54
CA SER A 270 -9.08 -11.57 -17.48
C SER A 270 -9.04 -12.91 -16.72
N GLY A 271 -10.20 -13.47 -16.35
CA GLY A 271 -10.31 -14.73 -15.60
C GLY A 271 -10.29 -14.57 -14.08
N GLY A 272 -10.56 -13.38 -13.55
CA GLY A 272 -10.69 -13.15 -12.11
C GLY A 272 -11.93 -13.84 -11.53
N GLU A 273 -11.80 -14.44 -10.35
CA GLU A 273 -12.84 -15.30 -9.75
C GLU A 273 -13.54 -14.67 -8.53
N VAL A 274 -13.04 -13.55 -8.01
CA VAL A 274 -13.59 -12.91 -6.80
C VAL A 274 -14.74 -11.97 -7.17
N THR A 275 -15.92 -12.56 -7.40
CA THR A 275 -17.14 -11.86 -7.79
C THR A 275 -17.78 -11.09 -6.63
N VAL A 276 -18.70 -10.18 -6.95
CA VAL A 276 -19.57 -9.53 -5.96
C VAL A 276 -20.78 -10.42 -5.66
N PRO A 277 -21.38 -10.37 -4.45
CA PRO A 277 -22.49 -11.26 -4.07
C PRO A 277 -23.76 -11.10 -4.93
N TRP A 278 -23.93 -9.93 -5.55
CA TRP A 278 -25.13 -9.56 -6.31
C TRP A 278 -24.95 -9.66 -7.83
N ASN A 279 -23.76 -10.03 -8.33
CA ASN A 279 -23.47 -10.17 -9.75
C ASN A 279 -22.24 -11.09 -9.96
N ASP A 280 -22.45 -12.21 -10.66
CA ASP A 280 -21.42 -13.24 -10.95
C ASP A 280 -20.69 -13.02 -12.28
N THR A 281 -20.93 -11.89 -12.96
CA THR A 281 -20.30 -11.50 -14.23
C THR A 281 -19.29 -10.36 -14.10
N VAL A 282 -19.06 -9.88 -12.88
CA VAL A 282 -18.06 -8.85 -12.55
C VAL A 282 -17.33 -9.22 -11.26
N THR A 283 -16.05 -8.84 -11.14
CA THR A 283 -15.29 -8.99 -9.90
C THR A 283 -15.34 -7.75 -9.02
N VAL A 284 -14.85 -7.87 -7.79
CA VAL A 284 -14.65 -6.69 -6.91
C VAL A 284 -13.70 -5.64 -7.49
N PHE A 285 -12.87 -6.01 -8.47
CA PHE A 285 -11.97 -5.10 -9.16
C PHE A 285 -12.67 -4.35 -10.31
N ASP A 286 -13.71 -4.94 -10.91
CA ASP A 286 -14.45 -4.37 -12.03
C ASP A 286 -15.33 -3.19 -11.62
N VAL A 287 -15.96 -3.26 -10.44
CA VAL A 287 -16.99 -2.31 -10.00
C VAL A 287 -16.36 -1.08 -9.33
N PRO A 288 -16.49 0.13 -9.91
CA PRO A 288 -15.83 1.34 -9.40
C PRO A 288 -16.16 1.70 -7.94
N ALA A 289 -17.43 1.66 -7.55
CA ALA A 289 -17.88 2.17 -6.26
C ALA A 289 -17.43 1.37 -5.04
N ILE A 290 -16.92 0.15 -5.25
CA ILE A 290 -16.54 -0.76 -4.16
C ILE A 290 -15.02 -0.88 -3.98
N LEU A 291 -14.24 0.03 -4.58
CA LEU A 291 -12.77 -0.02 -4.53
C LEU A 291 -12.22 -0.10 -3.09
N ARG A 292 -12.84 0.61 -2.14
CA ARG A 292 -12.40 0.66 -0.74
C ARG A 292 -12.62 -0.66 0.01
N PHE A 293 -13.37 -1.61 -0.57
CA PHE A 293 -13.62 -2.92 0.02
C PHE A 293 -12.67 -4.00 -0.49
N ILE A 294 -11.89 -3.74 -1.55
CA ILE A 294 -10.94 -4.69 -2.12
C ILE A 294 -9.98 -5.25 -1.05
N PRO A 295 -9.34 -4.44 -0.17
CA PRO A 295 -8.42 -4.96 0.85
C PRO A 295 -9.05 -5.94 1.84
N ALA A 296 -10.31 -5.72 2.19
CA ALA A 296 -11.05 -6.54 3.15
C ALA A 296 -11.86 -7.66 2.50
N THR A 297 -11.85 -7.78 1.16
CA THR A 297 -12.62 -8.81 0.46
C THR A 297 -11.87 -10.14 0.51
N PRO A 298 -12.44 -11.20 1.12
CA PRO A 298 -11.81 -12.50 1.21
C PRO A 298 -11.46 -13.09 -0.16
N GLY A 299 -10.30 -13.74 -0.25
CA GLY A 299 -9.87 -14.42 -1.47
C GLY A 299 -9.21 -13.52 -2.53
N THR A 300 -9.25 -12.19 -2.37
CA THR A 300 -8.57 -11.28 -3.31
C THR A 300 -7.05 -11.45 -3.27
N ASN A 301 -6.46 -11.54 -2.07
CA ASN A 301 -5.01 -11.54 -1.84
C ASN A 301 -4.30 -10.47 -2.69
N ALA A 302 -4.93 -9.29 -2.83
CA ALA A 302 -4.56 -8.31 -3.85
C ALA A 302 -3.28 -7.54 -3.54
N PHE A 303 -2.75 -7.65 -2.32
CA PHE A 303 -1.68 -6.80 -1.83
C PHE A 303 -0.40 -7.56 -1.53
N CYS A 304 0.72 -6.90 -1.79
CA CYS A 304 2.05 -7.43 -1.57
C CYS A 304 2.38 -7.44 -0.07
N ALA A 305 2.90 -8.56 0.43
CA ALA A 305 3.36 -8.68 1.82
C ALA A 305 4.82 -8.24 2.03
N ASP A 306 5.55 -8.00 0.94
CA ASP A 306 7.01 -7.87 0.91
C ASP A 306 7.50 -6.50 0.40
N THR A 307 6.64 -5.47 0.50
CA THR A 307 6.91 -4.08 0.10
C THR A 307 6.90 -3.13 1.29
N ALA A 308 7.62 -2.00 1.19
CA ALA A 308 7.80 -1.04 2.29
C ALA A 308 6.55 -0.23 2.64
N ALA A 309 5.62 -0.14 1.69
CA ALA A 309 4.27 0.38 1.83
C ALA A 309 3.31 -0.55 1.09
N GLN A 310 2.02 -0.26 1.16
CA GLN A 310 1.00 -1.00 0.42
C GLN A 310 1.28 -0.97 -1.08
N ALA A 311 1.27 -2.14 -1.72
CA ALA A 311 1.37 -2.28 -3.16
C ALA A 311 0.47 -3.42 -3.63
N ALA A 312 0.07 -3.39 -4.89
CA ALA A 312 -0.83 -4.38 -5.46
C ALA A 312 -0.06 -5.47 -6.20
N CYS A 313 -0.51 -6.71 -5.99
CA CYS A 313 0.15 -7.93 -6.44
C CYS A 313 -0.87 -8.91 -7.04
N VAL A 314 -1.58 -8.38 -8.03
CA VAL A 314 -2.56 -9.00 -8.93
C VAL A 314 -2.33 -8.45 -10.33
N LEU A 315 -2.83 -9.13 -11.36
CA LEU A 315 -2.81 -8.65 -12.73
C LEU A 315 -3.38 -7.22 -12.83
N GLY A 316 -2.62 -6.30 -13.43
CA GLY A 316 -2.91 -4.87 -13.47
C GLY A 316 -2.21 -4.06 -12.38
N GLY A 317 -1.63 -4.70 -11.37
CA GLY A 317 -0.95 -4.03 -10.25
C GLY A 317 -1.82 -2.95 -9.62
N GLY A 318 -1.23 -1.79 -9.35
CA GLY A 318 -1.95 -0.67 -8.70
C GLY A 318 -3.20 -0.22 -9.46
N THR A 319 -3.24 -0.38 -10.79
CA THR A 319 -4.39 0.03 -11.61
C THR A 319 -5.65 -0.78 -11.31
N ALA A 320 -5.51 -2.01 -10.79
CA ALA A 320 -6.62 -2.87 -10.43
C ALA A 320 -7.27 -2.49 -9.09
N VAL A 321 -6.57 -1.77 -8.20
CA VAL A 321 -7.02 -1.53 -6.81
C VAL A 321 -7.14 -0.07 -6.41
N ASN A 322 -6.59 0.87 -7.18
CA ASN A 322 -6.53 2.27 -6.77
C ASN A 322 -7.87 3.03 -6.95
N GLY A 323 -7.87 4.32 -6.63
CA GLY A 323 -9.03 5.24 -6.75
C GLY A 323 -9.53 5.52 -8.18
N MET A 324 -8.91 4.91 -9.20
CA MET A 324 -9.18 5.14 -10.64
C MET A 324 -8.94 6.57 -11.12
N ILE A 325 -8.34 7.44 -10.29
CA ILE A 325 -8.00 8.79 -10.72
C ILE A 325 -6.98 8.73 -11.85
N PHE A 326 -7.29 9.46 -12.92
CA PHE A 326 -6.49 9.57 -14.13
C PHE A 326 -6.16 11.04 -14.38
N VAL A 327 -5.13 11.53 -13.70
CA VAL A 327 -4.60 12.88 -13.92
C VAL A 327 -3.70 12.85 -15.15
N ARG A 328 -4.10 13.51 -16.24
CA ARG A 328 -3.15 13.80 -17.33
C ARG A 328 -2.01 14.65 -16.75
N PRO A 329 -0.75 14.18 -16.83
CA PRO A 329 0.36 14.94 -16.26
C PRO A 329 0.43 16.31 -16.94
N PRO A 330 0.49 17.42 -16.17
CA PRO A 330 0.93 18.70 -16.71
C PRO A 330 2.30 18.55 -17.39
N GLU A 331 2.57 19.37 -18.40
CA GLU A 331 3.84 19.34 -19.16
C GLU A 331 5.06 19.45 -18.22
N ARG A 332 4.95 20.31 -17.21
CA ARG A 332 5.96 20.53 -16.17
C ARG A 332 6.33 19.29 -15.37
N ASP A 333 5.51 18.24 -15.33
CA ASP A 333 5.90 16.98 -14.67
C ASP A 333 7.10 16.33 -15.35
N PHE A 334 7.38 16.69 -16.60
CA PHE A 334 8.55 16.24 -17.36
C PHE A 334 9.75 17.20 -17.28
N ASP A 335 9.66 18.32 -16.55
CA ASP A 335 10.78 19.26 -16.36
C ASP A 335 11.94 18.63 -15.58
N ASP A 336 11.63 17.67 -14.70
CA ASP A 336 12.63 16.96 -13.88
C ASP A 336 13.27 15.78 -14.63
N PHE A 337 12.75 15.43 -15.81
CA PHE A 337 13.32 14.41 -16.67
C PHE A 337 14.47 14.98 -17.53
N PRO A 338 15.47 14.14 -17.87
CA PRO A 338 16.57 14.57 -18.72
C PRO A 338 16.12 14.88 -20.16
N GLU A 339 16.96 15.59 -20.92
CA GLU A 339 16.75 15.83 -22.35
C GLU A 339 16.50 14.49 -23.10
N GLY A 340 15.52 14.47 -24.00
CA GLY A 340 15.04 13.25 -24.66
C GLY A 340 13.89 12.55 -23.93
N TRP A 341 13.45 13.11 -22.81
CA TRP A 341 12.28 12.73 -22.00
C TRP A 341 11.44 13.93 -21.54
N GLN A 342 11.75 15.15 -22.00
CA GLN A 342 10.95 16.33 -21.69
C GLN A 342 9.61 16.26 -22.43
N TRP A 343 8.66 17.16 -22.12
CA TRP A 343 7.30 17.07 -22.67
C TRP A 343 7.26 16.92 -24.20
N ASP A 344 8.05 17.73 -24.92
CA ASP A 344 8.14 17.68 -26.38
C ASP A 344 8.64 16.31 -26.91
N ASP A 345 9.40 15.55 -26.12
CA ASP A 345 9.91 14.24 -26.48
C ASP A 345 8.89 13.11 -26.23
N VAL A 346 7.91 13.34 -25.36
CA VAL A 346 6.97 12.33 -24.87
C VAL A 346 5.51 12.58 -25.26
N VAL A 347 5.19 13.74 -25.84
CA VAL A 347 3.82 14.11 -26.23
C VAL A 347 3.17 13.08 -27.14
N ASP A 348 3.90 12.52 -28.12
CA ASP A 348 3.36 11.48 -28.99
C ASP A 348 3.03 10.18 -28.23
N ALA A 349 3.80 9.85 -27.20
CA ALA A 349 3.52 8.73 -26.31
C ALA A 349 2.30 9.01 -25.42
N ALA A 350 2.15 10.26 -24.97
CA ALA A 350 0.99 10.72 -24.22
C ALA A 350 -0.30 10.58 -25.04
N GLU A 351 -0.30 11.03 -26.30
CA GLU A 351 -1.45 10.93 -27.19
C GLU A 351 -1.85 9.48 -27.47
N ARG A 352 -0.87 8.58 -27.70
CA ARG A 352 -1.14 7.13 -27.82
C ARG A 352 -1.81 6.57 -26.57
N LEU A 353 -1.33 6.96 -25.38
CA LEU A 353 -1.93 6.57 -24.12
C LEU A 353 -3.37 7.09 -24.00
N TYR A 354 -3.61 8.36 -24.30
CA TYR A 354 -4.93 8.98 -24.15
C TYR A 354 -5.95 8.41 -25.13
N GLU A 355 -5.53 8.02 -26.34
CA GLU A 355 -6.36 7.31 -27.31
C GLU A 355 -6.73 5.91 -26.80
N ARG A 356 -5.77 5.18 -26.24
CA ARG A 356 -5.98 3.80 -25.78
C ARG A 356 -6.73 3.70 -24.46
N ASN A 357 -6.41 4.60 -23.52
CA ASN A 357 -6.84 4.53 -22.13
C ASN A 357 -7.84 5.65 -21.84
N ILE A 358 -9.09 5.40 -22.23
CA ILE A 358 -10.21 6.32 -22.08
C ILE A 358 -10.40 6.70 -20.61
N HIS A 359 -10.66 7.99 -20.39
CA HIS A 359 -10.89 8.57 -19.08
C HIS A 359 -11.92 9.70 -19.22
N THR A 360 -12.64 10.00 -18.15
CA THR A 360 -13.83 10.87 -18.17
C THR A 360 -14.01 11.63 -16.85
N LEU A 361 -14.74 12.74 -16.92
CA LEU A 361 -15.29 13.45 -15.75
C LEU A 361 -16.70 12.94 -15.37
N TYR A 362 -17.31 12.13 -16.24
CA TYR A 362 -18.68 11.63 -16.15
C TYR A 362 -18.65 10.11 -16.41
N PRO A 363 -18.49 9.28 -15.37
CA PRO A 363 -18.35 7.82 -15.51
C PRO A 363 -19.64 7.12 -15.95
N SER A 364 -20.78 7.61 -15.46
CA SER A 364 -22.11 7.15 -15.85
C SER A 364 -22.38 7.54 -17.31
N VAL A 365 -22.79 6.57 -18.13
CA VAL A 365 -22.90 6.76 -19.60
C VAL A 365 -24.08 7.64 -20.03
N ASP A 366 -25.01 7.93 -19.12
CA ASP A 366 -26.09 8.89 -19.32
C ASP A 366 -25.63 10.36 -19.17
N GLY A 367 -24.39 10.59 -18.74
CA GLY A 367 -23.83 11.92 -18.52
C GLY A 367 -24.29 12.57 -17.21
N GLU A 368 -25.10 11.86 -16.41
CA GLU A 368 -25.50 12.30 -15.08
C GLU A 368 -24.40 11.98 -14.06
N TYR A 369 -24.49 12.64 -12.91
CA TYR A 369 -23.61 12.36 -11.78
C TYR A 369 -24.44 12.08 -10.54
N TYR A 370 -24.12 10.99 -9.86
CA TYR A 370 -24.89 10.53 -8.72
C TYR A 370 -24.20 10.88 -7.40
N ASP A 371 -24.97 10.93 -6.30
CA ASP A 371 -24.43 11.19 -4.95
C ASP A 371 -23.61 12.51 -4.86
N GLY A 372 -24.07 13.54 -5.59
CA GLY A 372 -23.35 14.80 -5.81
C GLY A 372 -23.30 15.81 -4.66
N VAL A 373 -23.85 15.48 -3.48
CA VAL A 373 -23.98 16.41 -2.34
C VAL A 373 -22.65 17.06 -1.97
N ILE A 374 -21.57 16.27 -1.95
CA ILE A 374 -20.23 16.74 -1.55
C ILE A 374 -19.69 17.72 -2.57
N TYR A 375 -19.81 17.39 -3.86
CA TYR A 375 -19.39 18.29 -4.93
C TYR A 375 -20.18 19.60 -4.86
N ASP A 376 -21.50 19.55 -4.69
CA ASP A 376 -22.37 20.73 -4.67
C ASP A 376 -22.08 21.67 -3.49
N VAL A 377 -21.73 21.13 -2.32
CA VAL A 377 -21.38 21.90 -1.13
C VAL A 377 -19.97 22.48 -1.27
N ALA A 378 -19.01 21.64 -1.63
CA ALA A 378 -17.61 22.03 -1.66
C ALA A 378 -17.33 23.02 -2.80
N SER A 379 -17.81 22.76 -4.02
CA SER A 379 -17.62 23.66 -5.18
C SER A 379 -18.06 25.09 -4.88
N LYS A 380 -19.26 25.30 -4.34
CA LYS A 380 -19.76 26.63 -3.94
C LYS A 380 -18.87 27.30 -2.90
N SER A 381 -18.38 26.53 -1.94
CA SER A 381 -17.46 27.05 -0.92
C SER A 381 -16.16 27.52 -1.57
N PHE A 382 -15.52 26.68 -2.39
CA PHE A 382 -14.27 27.03 -3.06
C PHE A 382 -14.44 28.19 -4.05
N GLU A 383 -15.52 28.23 -4.82
CA GLU A 383 -15.86 29.38 -5.70
C GLU A 383 -16.00 30.69 -4.93
N SER A 384 -16.70 30.68 -3.79
CA SER A 384 -16.84 31.87 -2.93
C SER A 384 -15.51 32.35 -2.33
N ASN A 385 -14.51 31.46 -2.30
CA ASN A 385 -13.15 31.74 -1.87
C ASN A 385 -12.18 32.00 -3.04
N GLY A 386 -12.68 32.16 -4.26
CA GLY A 386 -11.91 32.56 -5.43
C GLY A 386 -11.30 31.42 -6.25
N TRP A 387 -11.62 30.16 -5.92
CA TRP A 387 -11.21 29.02 -6.74
C TRP A 387 -12.05 28.95 -8.03
N ARG A 388 -11.50 28.32 -9.07
CA ARG A 388 -12.15 28.19 -10.38
C ARG A 388 -12.50 26.74 -10.67
N HIS A 389 -13.71 26.51 -11.17
CA HIS A 389 -14.02 25.26 -11.84
C HIS A 389 -13.23 25.16 -13.16
N VAL A 390 -12.48 24.09 -13.34
CA VAL A 390 -11.68 23.81 -14.54
C VAL A 390 -11.90 22.37 -14.97
N ASP A 391 -12.11 22.15 -16.26
CA ASP A 391 -12.07 20.79 -16.81
C ASP A 391 -10.62 20.28 -16.77
N ALA A 392 -10.33 19.40 -15.81
CA ALA A 392 -8.98 18.88 -15.56
C ALA A 392 -8.44 17.98 -16.70
N ILE A 393 -9.31 17.47 -17.58
CA ILE A 393 -8.93 16.66 -18.75
C ILE A 393 -8.54 17.58 -19.90
N GLN A 394 -9.33 18.62 -20.17
CA GLN A 394 -9.07 19.56 -21.26
C GLN A 394 -7.93 20.54 -20.95
N ASN A 395 -7.73 20.88 -19.69
CA ASN A 395 -6.73 21.86 -19.25
C ASN A 395 -5.76 21.24 -18.22
N PRO A 396 -4.96 20.24 -18.61
CA PRO A 396 -4.08 19.53 -17.67
C PRO A 396 -3.04 20.46 -17.03
N ASN A 397 -2.60 21.52 -17.71
CA ASN A 397 -1.63 22.49 -17.18
C ASN A 397 -2.20 23.47 -16.14
N GLU A 398 -3.52 23.61 -16.02
CA GLU A 398 -4.15 24.48 -15.02
C GLU A 398 -4.24 23.73 -13.68
N LYS A 399 -3.45 24.16 -12.69
CA LYS A 399 -3.39 23.54 -11.35
C LYS A 399 -3.27 24.55 -10.20
N HIS A 400 -3.56 25.82 -10.47
CA HIS A 400 -3.55 26.91 -9.48
C HIS A 400 -4.98 27.27 -9.08
N MET A 401 -5.28 27.16 -7.78
CA MET A 401 -6.60 27.45 -7.17
C MET A 401 -7.76 26.99 -8.05
N MET A 402 -7.76 25.71 -8.42
CA MET A 402 -8.77 25.12 -9.29
C MET A 402 -9.38 23.88 -8.67
N PHE A 403 -10.62 23.59 -9.03
CA PHE A 403 -11.27 22.31 -8.72
C PHE A 403 -11.96 21.76 -9.96
N SER A 404 -12.14 20.44 -9.98
CA SER A 404 -12.81 19.70 -11.04
C SER A 404 -13.61 18.56 -10.43
N ARG A 405 -14.56 18.03 -11.20
CA ARG A 405 -14.95 16.62 -11.01
C ARG A 405 -13.71 15.75 -11.14
N ALA A 406 -13.69 14.63 -10.44
CA ALA A 406 -12.53 13.74 -10.46
C ALA A 406 -12.33 13.13 -11.87
N PRO A 407 -11.20 13.38 -12.55
CA PRO A 407 -10.90 12.70 -13.80
C PRO A 407 -10.56 11.24 -13.49
N CYS A 408 -11.27 10.31 -14.11
CA CYS A 408 -11.11 8.90 -13.79
C CYS A 408 -11.04 7.99 -15.02
N GLY A 409 -10.31 6.90 -14.90
CA GLY A 409 -10.20 5.83 -15.89
C GLY A 409 -11.32 4.81 -15.77
N ILE A 410 -12.58 5.26 -15.88
CA ILE A 410 -13.77 4.40 -15.88
C ILE A 410 -14.36 4.41 -17.29
N VAL A 411 -14.69 3.23 -17.81
CA VAL A 411 -15.19 3.04 -19.18
C VAL A 411 -16.40 2.10 -19.14
N ASN A 412 -17.53 2.58 -19.65
CA ASN A 412 -18.80 1.84 -19.66
C ASN A 412 -19.16 1.31 -18.26
N GLY A 413 -19.07 2.19 -17.25
CA GLY A 413 -19.41 1.90 -15.85
C GLY A 413 -18.50 0.92 -15.13
N LEU A 414 -17.37 0.54 -15.73
CA LEU A 414 -16.42 -0.40 -15.17
C LEU A 414 -15.04 0.23 -15.06
N ARG A 415 -14.26 -0.19 -14.07
CA ARG A 415 -12.84 0.19 -13.95
C ARG A 415 -12.13 -0.13 -15.27
N GLY A 416 -11.43 0.86 -15.81
CA GLY A 416 -10.64 0.74 -17.04
C GLY A 416 -9.20 0.29 -16.77
N GLY A 417 -8.24 0.89 -17.48
CA GLY A 417 -6.83 0.62 -17.31
C GLY A 417 -6.28 -0.53 -18.17
N PRO A 418 -4.97 -0.80 -18.06
CA PRO A 418 -4.22 -1.57 -19.05
C PRO A 418 -4.68 -3.03 -19.19
N VAL A 419 -5.26 -3.63 -18.16
CA VAL A 419 -5.80 -5.01 -18.25
C VAL A 419 -6.97 -5.09 -19.23
N ARG A 420 -7.71 -4.00 -19.44
CA ARG A 420 -8.89 -3.96 -20.32
C ARG A 420 -8.65 -3.24 -21.63
N THR A 421 -7.51 -2.54 -21.77
CA THR A 421 -7.19 -1.74 -22.95
C THR A 421 -5.99 -2.30 -23.73
N TYR A 422 -4.85 -2.51 -23.07
CA TYR A 422 -3.61 -2.99 -23.70
C TYR A 422 -3.50 -4.52 -23.70
N LEU A 423 -3.77 -5.16 -22.57
CA LEU A 423 -3.57 -6.61 -22.42
C LEU A 423 -4.34 -7.45 -23.44
N PRO A 424 -5.62 -7.17 -23.76
CA PRO A 424 -6.36 -7.97 -24.74
C PRO A 424 -5.75 -7.91 -26.14
N LEU A 425 -5.10 -6.79 -26.49
CA LEU A 425 -4.40 -6.63 -27.77
C LEU A 425 -3.11 -7.44 -27.80
N ALA A 426 -2.34 -7.43 -26.70
CA ALA A 426 -1.17 -8.29 -26.56
C ALA A 426 -1.56 -9.78 -26.65
N GLN A 427 -2.61 -10.19 -25.95
CA GLN A 427 -3.09 -11.58 -25.94
C GLN A 427 -3.62 -12.08 -27.30
N ALA A 428 -3.97 -11.17 -28.21
CA ALA A 428 -4.36 -11.51 -29.57
C ALA A 428 -3.16 -11.81 -30.49
N LEU A 429 -1.93 -11.54 -30.05
CA LEU A 429 -0.70 -11.77 -30.81
C LEU A 429 -0.10 -13.15 -30.49
N ASP A 430 0.21 -13.94 -31.52
CA ASP A 430 0.74 -15.32 -31.37
C ASP A 430 2.12 -15.37 -30.70
N ASN A 431 2.85 -14.26 -30.70
CA ASN A 431 4.19 -14.11 -30.11
C ASN A 431 4.18 -13.58 -28.67
N PHE A 432 3.01 -13.45 -28.04
CA PHE A 432 2.88 -13.01 -26.64
C PHE A 432 2.42 -14.14 -25.72
N LYS A 433 2.96 -14.18 -24.50
CA LYS A 433 2.53 -15.08 -23.43
C LYS A 433 2.45 -14.34 -22.10
N LEU A 434 1.35 -14.55 -21.37
CA LEU A 434 1.18 -14.13 -19.97
C LEU A 434 1.29 -15.35 -19.05
N GLU A 435 2.07 -15.24 -17.98
CA GLU A 435 2.08 -16.22 -16.88
C GLU A 435 1.78 -15.54 -15.55
N LEU A 436 0.71 -15.97 -14.90
CA LEU A 436 0.30 -15.54 -13.57
C LEU A 436 0.97 -16.40 -12.49
N HIS A 437 0.83 -16.01 -11.21
CA HIS A 437 1.39 -16.74 -10.07
C HIS A 437 2.90 -17.04 -10.18
N THR A 438 3.63 -16.14 -10.85
CA THR A 438 5.05 -16.30 -11.18
C THR A 438 5.84 -15.08 -10.69
N LYS A 439 6.44 -15.21 -9.51
CA LYS A 439 7.20 -14.12 -8.89
C LYS A 439 8.63 -14.10 -9.42
N VAL A 440 9.04 -13.03 -10.08
CA VAL A 440 10.45 -12.83 -10.46
C VAL A 440 11.27 -12.49 -9.20
N ILE A 441 12.37 -13.22 -9.01
CA ILE A 441 13.24 -13.12 -7.82
C ILE A 441 14.47 -12.29 -8.13
N ARG A 442 15.10 -12.56 -9.28
CA ARG A 442 16.28 -11.83 -9.79
C ARG A 442 16.43 -12.01 -11.30
N ALA A 443 17.20 -11.12 -11.91
CA ALA A 443 17.80 -11.35 -13.20
C ALA A 443 19.04 -12.26 -13.04
N VAL A 444 19.11 -13.33 -13.83
CA VAL A 444 20.27 -14.23 -13.88
C VAL A 444 21.27 -13.68 -14.87
N ARG A 445 22.52 -13.50 -14.46
CA ARG A 445 23.53 -12.81 -15.28
C ARG A 445 24.92 -13.44 -15.23
N THR A 446 25.66 -13.25 -16.31
CA THR A 446 27.10 -13.44 -16.39
C THR A 446 27.74 -12.08 -16.63
N ASN A 447 28.39 -11.51 -15.60
CA ASN A 447 28.89 -10.14 -15.62
C ASN A 447 27.77 -9.13 -15.99
N SER A 448 27.95 -8.34 -17.05
CA SER A 448 27.00 -7.33 -17.54
C SER A 448 25.82 -7.91 -18.32
N THR A 449 25.90 -9.16 -18.77
CA THR A 449 24.90 -9.75 -19.67
C THR A 449 23.91 -10.60 -18.88
N ILE A 450 22.62 -10.25 -18.97
CA ILE A 450 21.52 -11.05 -18.43
C ILE A 450 21.28 -12.23 -19.37
N THR A 451 21.14 -13.43 -18.82
CA THR A 451 20.86 -14.67 -19.57
C THR A 451 19.44 -15.18 -19.36
N GLY A 452 18.73 -14.65 -18.37
CA GLY A 452 17.36 -15.02 -18.05
C GLY A 452 16.88 -14.41 -16.74
N VAL A 453 15.77 -14.92 -16.21
CA VAL A 453 15.23 -14.59 -14.89
C VAL A 453 15.04 -15.84 -14.04
N GLU A 454 15.28 -15.71 -12.75
CA GLU A 454 14.91 -16.74 -11.77
C GLU A 454 13.54 -16.37 -11.21
N VAL A 455 12.61 -17.32 -11.22
CA VAL A 455 11.22 -17.15 -10.80
C VAL A 455 10.86 -18.12 -9.69
N GLU A 456 9.85 -17.76 -8.91
CA GLU A 456 9.17 -18.64 -7.98
C GLU A 456 7.75 -18.92 -8.46
N VAL A 457 7.42 -20.19 -8.61
CA VAL A 457 6.10 -20.69 -9.01
C VAL A 457 5.67 -21.75 -8.00
N ASN A 458 4.56 -21.55 -7.30
CA ASN A 458 4.06 -22.47 -6.27
C ASN A 458 5.13 -22.85 -5.22
N GLY A 459 6.00 -21.91 -4.84
CA GLY A 459 7.08 -22.12 -3.87
C GLY A 459 8.32 -22.84 -4.43
N ALA A 460 8.35 -23.20 -5.71
CA ALA A 460 9.51 -23.78 -6.39
C ALA A 460 10.25 -22.73 -7.22
N ARG A 461 11.58 -22.79 -7.23
CA ARG A 461 12.45 -21.93 -8.05
C ARG A 461 12.65 -22.54 -9.45
N GLU A 462 12.58 -21.73 -10.49
CA GLU A 462 12.88 -22.11 -11.88
C GLU A 462 13.62 -20.97 -12.60
N THR A 463 14.40 -21.28 -13.64
CA THR A 463 15.03 -20.26 -14.50
C THR A 463 14.40 -20.25 -15.89
N ILE A 464 14.07 -19.06 -16.38
CA ILE A 464 13.58 -18.82 -17.75
C ILE A 464 14.64 -18.04 -18.50
N ASN A 465 15.23 -18.65 -19.52
CA ASN A 465 16.27 -18.01 -20.32
C ASN A 465 15.68 -17.10 -21.39
N ILE A 466 16.45 -16.08 -21.76
CA ILE A 466 16.18 -15.28 -22.97
C ILE A 466 16.87 -15.90 -24.20
N ASN A 467 16.41 -15.53 -25.39
CA ASN A 467 17.10 -15.80 -26.64
C ASN A 467 18.45 -15.06 -26.70
N PRO A 468 19.42 -15.52 -27.52
CA PRO A 468 20.64 -14.76 -27.79
C PRO A 468 20.32 -13.33 -28.27
N GLY A 469 20.81 -12.31 -27.56
CA GLY A 469 20.49 -10.91 -27.84
C GLY A 469 19.15 -10.42 -27.27
N GLY A 470 18.44 -11.27 -26.54
CA GLY A 470 17.20 -10.91 -25.85
C GLY A 470 17.42 -9.92 -24.71
N LYS A 471 16.33 -9.36 -24.21
CA LYS A 471 16.30 -8.28 -23.22
C LYS A 471 15.38 -8.66 -22.05
N VAL A 472 15.74 -8.22 -20.85
CA VAL A 472 14.88 -8.33 -19.66
C VAL A 472 14.42 -6.94 -19.25
N ILE A 473 13.12 -6.78 -19.00
CA ILE A 473 12.52 -5.52 -18.55
C ILE A 473 11.91 -5.72 -17.17
N LEU A 474 12.36 -4.94 -16.19
CA LEU A 474 11.78 -4.90 -14.86
C LEU A 474 10.68 -3.84 -14.84
N ALA A 475 9.44 -4.28 -14.64
CA ALA A 475 8.25 -3.43 -14.54
C ALA A 475 7.45 -3.78 -13.28
N SER A 476 8.17 -4.13 -12.20
CA SER A 476 7.61 -4.68 -10.96
C SER A 476 7.18 -3.59 -9.97
N GLY A 477 7.40 -2.31 -10.29
CA GLY A 477 7.01 -1.15 -9.50
C GLY A 477 8.09 -0.67 -8.55
N ALA A 478 7.96 0.57 -8.10
CA ALA A 478 9.00 1.32 -7.39
C ALA A 478 9.51 0.68 -6.08
N MET A 479 8.77 -0.26 -5.49
CA MET A 479 9.23 -0.98 -4.30
C MET A 479 9.71 -2.41 -4.60
N SER A 480 9.27 -3.06 -5.68
CA SER A 480 9.70 -4.43 -5.99
C SER A 480 10.84 -4.50 -7.00
N THR A 481 10.94 -3.55 -7.93
CA THR A 481 12.05 -3.45 -8.89
C THR A 481 13.41 -3.32 -8.19
N PRO A 482 13.58 -2.44 -7.17
CA PRO A 482 14.81 -2.38 -6.37
C PRO A 482 15.21 -3.73 -5.78
N ARG A 483 14.26 -4.49 -5.21
CA ARG A 483 14.53 -5.84 -4.68
C ARG A 483 15.09 -6.78 -5.75
N ILE A 484 14.51 -6.78 -6.95
CA ILE A 484 14.99 -7.64 -8.04
C ILE A 484 16.42 -7.24 -8.44
N LEU A 485 16.74 -5.95 -8.50
CA LEU A 485 18.09 -5.46 -8.76
C LEU A 485 19.08 -5.90 -7.67
N LEU A 486 18.73 -5.72 -6.40
CA LEU A 486 19.55 -6.12 -5.25
C LEU A 486 19.81 -7.63 -5.25
N ASN A 487 18.77 -8.44 -5.48
CA ASN A 487 18.89 -9.90 -5.63
C ASN A 487 19.71 -10.32 -6.86
N SER A 488 19.95 -9.41 -7.80
CA SER A 488 20.81 -9.61 -8.98
C SER A 488 22.24 -9.12 -8.75
N GLY A 489 22.58 -8.65 -7.54
CA GLY A 489 23.88 -8.04 -7.23
C GLY A 489 24.08 -6.70 -7.94
N ILE A 490 23.02 -5.88 -8.01
CA ILE A 490 23.01 -4.54 -8.60
C ILE A 490 22.36 -3.58 -7.59
N GLY A 491 23.10 -2.57 -7.14
CA GLY A 491 22.66 -1.63 -6.12
C GLY A 491 23.75 -1.33 -5.09
N PRO A 492 23.43 -0.62 -4.00
CA PRO A 492 24.42 -0.27 -2.98
C PRO A 492 25.03 -1.52 -2.36
N SER A 493 26.35 -1.56 -2.25
CA SER A 493 27.08 -2.74 -1.76
C SER A 493 26.58 -3.23 -0.39
N GLU A 494 26.22 -2.32 0.51
CA GLU A 494 25.66 -2.65 1.82
C GLU A 494 24.33 -3.41 1.74
N GLN A 495 23.48 -3.08 0.76
CA GLN A 495 22.20 -3.75 0.55
C GLN A 495 22.40 -5.14 -0.08
N ILE A 496 23.39 -5.28 -0.99
CA ILE A 496 23.74 -6.58 -1.57
C ILE A 496 24.33 -7.52 -0.51
N GLU A 497 25.10 -7.01 0.47
CA GLU A 497 25.59 -7.82 1.60
C GLU A 497 24.44 -8.33 2.49
N ILE A 498 23.36 -7.56 2.68
CA ILE A 498 22.16 -8.03 3.39
C ILE A 498 21.55 -9.21 2.63
N VAL A 499 21.47 -9.14 1.30
CA VAL A 499 21.01 -10.29 0.49
C VAL A 499 21.95 -11.48 0.63
N ALA A 500 23.26 -11.25 0.56
CA ALA A 500 24.28 -12.30 0.64
C ALA A 500 24.29 -13.05 1.98
N SER A 501 23.97 -12.34 3.08
CA SER A 501 23.91 -12.89 4.43
C SER A 501 22.49 -13.26 4.90
N GLY A 502 21.48 -12.97 4.08
CA GLY A 502 20.07 -13.15 4.40
C GLY A 502 19.48 -14.50 3.99
N ASN A 503 18.15 -14.57 4.11
CA ASN A 503 17.30 -15.73 3.87
C ASN A 503 16.50 -15.63 2.57
N THR A 504 16.88 -14.72 1.66
CA THR A 504 16.27 -14.65 0.32
C THR A 504 16.68 -15.84 -0.58
N LEU A 505 17.79 -16.50 -0.20
CA LEU A 505 18.28 -17.73 -0.80
C LEU A 505 18.54 -17.61 -2.31
N VAL A 506 19.19 -16.52 -2.72
CA VAL A 506 19.57 -16.27 -4.11
C VAL A 506 21.06 -16.47 -4.35
N ARG A 507 21.42 -16.96 -5.54
CA ARG A 507 22.82 -17.06 -5.96
C ARG A 507 23.30 -15.73 -6.54
N LEU A 508 23.91 -14.91 -5.70
CA LEU A 508 24.56 -13.68 -6.15
C LEU A 508 25.79 -13.98 -7.02
N PRO A 509 26.13 -13.09 -7.97
CA PRO A 509 27.44 -13.08 -8.61
C PRO A 509 28.56 -12.88 -7.58
N GLU A 510 29.77 -13.32 -7.92
CA GLU A 510 30.96 -13.05 -7.11
C GLU A 510 31.10 -11.54 -6.85
N LYS A 511 31.56 -11.15 -5.65
CA LYS A 511 31.63 -9.73 -5.24
C LYS A 511 32.27 -8.78 -6.27
N PRO A 512 33.37 -9.14 -6.97
CA PRO A 512 33.96 -8.28 -8.00
C PRO A 512 33.05 -8.01 -9.22
N ALA A 513 31.99 -8.81 -9.41
CA ALA A 513 31.00 -8.64 -10.48
C ALA A 513 29.74 -7.90 -10.01
N TRP A 514 29.67 -7.46 -8.75
CA TRP A 514 28.59 -6.58 -8.28
C TRP A 514 28.66 -5.23 -8.99
N ILE A 515 27.50 -4.64 -9.25
CA ILE A 515 27.37 -3.33 -9.90
C ILE A 515 26.86 -2.35 -8.86
N ASP A 516 27.73 -1.45 -8.41
CA ASP A 516 27.40 -0.44 -7.41
C ASP A 516 26.60 0.70 -8.06
N LEU A 517 25.32 0.79 -7.69
CA LEU A 517 24.38 1.80 -8.19
C LEU A 517 23.53 2.32 -7.03
N PRO A 518 23.04 3.57 -7.09
CA PRO A 518 22.24 4.18 -6.02
C PRO A 518 20.78 3.69 -5.99
N VAL A 519 20.54 2.39 -6.22
CA VAL A 519 19.23 1.76 -6.15
C VAL A 519 18.61 2.01 -4.76
N GLY A 520 17.41 2.59 -4.73
CA GLY A 520 16.65 2.90 -3.53
C GLY A 520 17.01 4.23 -2.85
N LYS A 521 18.12 4.90 -3.20
CA LYS A 521 18.67 6.05 -2.43
C LYS A 521 17.93 7.37 -2.54
N ARG A 522 16.92 7.48 -3.42
CA ARG A 522 16.24 8.75 -3.73
C ARG A 522 14.72 8.65 -3.77
N ILE A 523 14.18 7.64 -3.09
CA ILE A 523 12.75 7.34 -3.15
C ILE A 523 11.92 8.54 -2.69
N GLN A 524 10.83 8.79 -3.40
CA GLN A 524 9.84 9.80 -3.04
C GLN A 524 8.45 9.19 -3.03
N ASP A 525 7.56 9.86 -2.32
CA ASP A 525 6.14 9.60 -2.33
C ASP A 525 5.40 10.90 -2.01
N HIS A 526 4.11 10.95 -2.35
CA HIS A 526 3.22 11.98 -1.83
C HIS A 526 2.95 11.71 -0.34
N PRO A 527 3.27 12.61 0.59
CA PRO A 527 2.67 12.53 1.92
C PRO A 527 1.17 12.77 1.81
N LEU A 528 0.39 11.97 2.52
CA LEU A 528 -1.06 12.01 2.57
C LEU A 528 -1.53 12.33 3.99
N TRP A 529 -2.49 13.26 4.10
CA TRP A 529 -3.27 13.49 5.32
C TRP A 529 -4.75 13.35 5.02
N THR A 530 -5.43 12.47 5.76
CA THR A 530 -6.89 12.31 5.68
C THR A 530 -7.55 13.02 6.85
N SER A 531 -8.51 13.89 6.54
CA SER A 531 -9.23 14.70 7.54
C SER A 531 -10.73 14.65 7.31
N THR A 532 -11.55 14.60 8.38
CA THR A 532 -13.02 14.60 8.28
C THR A 532 -13.58 15.98 8.60
N TRP A 533 -14.50 16.46 7.74
CA TRP A 533 -15.10 17.78 7.81
C TRP A 533 -16.63 17.68 7.93
N ASN A 534 -17.24 18.58 8.70
CA ASN A 534 -18.69 18.64 8.88
C ASN A 534 -19.30 19.64 7.88
N ILE A 535 -20.31 19.22 7.14
CA ILE A 535 -21.15 20.09 6.31
C ILE A 535 -22.05 20.93 7.22
N THR A 536 -22.31 22.18 6.85
CA THR A 536 -23.20 23.09 7.59
C THR A 536 -24.55 23.28 6.89
N GLY A 537 -25.50 23.88 7.61
CA GLY A 537 -26.81 24.25 7.06
C GLY A 537 -27.68 23.05 6.66
N GLU A 538 -28.64 23.29 5.75
CA GLU A 538 -29.59 22.27 5.31
C GLU A 538 -28.92 21.11 4.55
N ALA A 539 -27.78 21.39 3.89
CA ALA A 539 -27.03 20.38 3.14
C ALA A 539 -26.47 19.27 4.05
N ALA A 540 -26.27 19.54 5.34
CA ALA A 540 -25.81 18.55 6.32
C ALA A 540 -26.79 17.39 6.52
N GLN A 541 -28.05 17.56 6.14
CA GLN A 541 -29.11 16.54 6.24
C GLN A 541 -29.33 15.78 4.93
N LEU A 542 -28.66 16.18 3.84
CA LEU A 542 -28.81 15.51 2.56
C LEU A 542 -28.11 14.14 2.61
N PRO A 543 -28.81 13.05 2.26
CA PRO A 543 -28.26 11.72 2.35
C PRO A 543 -27.11 11.55 1.35
N ILE A 544 -26.06 10.85 1.78
CA ILE A 544 -25.07 10.28 0.89
C ILE A 544 -25.22 8.76 0.89
N VAL A 545 -24.78 8.09 -0.18
CA VAL A 545 -24.87 6.64 -0.27
C VAL A 545 -23.97 5.97 0.77
N SER A 546 -24.53 5.06 1.56
CA SER A 546 -23.76 4.38 2.61
C SER A 546 -22.88 3.28 2.04
N LYS A 547 -21.75 3.02 2.71
CA LYS A 547 -20.85 1.89 2.40
C LYS A 547 -21.60 0.54 2.36
N GLU A 548 -22.52 0.32 3.30
CA GLU A 548 -23.36 -0.88 3.35
C GLU A 548 -24.24 -1.03 2.10
N THR A 549 -24.79 0.09 1.61
CA THR A 549 -25.58 0.12 0.37
C THR A 549 -24.72 -0.19 -0.85
N LEU A 550 -23.47 0.25 -0.90
CA LEU A 550 -22.57 -0.07 -2.01
C LEU A 550 -22.18 -1.56 -2.04
N GLN A 551 -22.01 -2.18 -0.87
CA GLN A 551 -21.70 -3.61 -0.76
C GLN A 551 -22.92 -4.51 -1.04
N ASN A 552 -24.11 -4.07 -0.61
CA ASN A 552 -25.38 -4.78 -0.75
C ASN A 552 -26.41 -3.87 -1.44
N PRO A 553 -26.21 -3.57 -2.74
CA PRO A 553 -27.06 -2.63 -3.45
C PRO A 553 -28.48 -3.17 -3.64
N PRO A 554 -29.51 -2.30 -3.59
CA PRO A 554 -30.85 -2.65 -4.00
C PRO A 554 -30.88 -2.99 -5.51
N GLU A 555 -31.90 -3.75 -5.92
CA GLU A 555 -32.07 -4.21 -7.31
C GLU A 555 -32.04 -3.08 -8.34
N GLU A 556 -32.58 -1.90 -8.00
CA GLU A 556 -32.54 -0.71 -8.87
C GLU A 556 -31.10 -0.25 -9.17
N MET A 557 -30.21 -0.24 -8.17
CA MET A 557 -28.81 0.14 -8.39
C MET A 557 -28.08 -0.91 -9.22
N VAL A 558 -28.42 -2.19 -9.05
CA VAL A 558 -27.89 -3.28 -9.88
C VAL A 558 -28.36 -3.15 -11.34
N GLU A 559 -29.63 -2.80 -11.55
CA GLU A 559 -30.19 -2.55 -12.88
C GLU A 559 -29.54 -1.33 -13.56
N GLN A 560 -29.34 -0.23 -12.82
CA GLN A 560 -28.61 0.95 -13.31
C GLN A 560 -27.17 0.57 -13.73
N PHE A 561 -26.48 -0.19 -12.89
CA PHE A 561 -25.11 -0.64 -13.16
C PHE A 561 -25.04 -1.53 -14.41
N ALA A 562 -26.02 -2.41 -14.63
CA ALA A 562 -26.10 -3.22 -15.84
C ALA A 562 -26.25 -2.39 -17.13
N HIS A 563 -26.72 -1.15 -17.02
CA HIS A 563 -26.78 -0.17 -18.10
C HIS A 563 -25.61 0.82 -18.09
N ALA A 564 -24.56 0.56 -17.30
CA ALA A 564 -23.41 1.44 -17.10
C ALA A 564 -23.77 2.83 -16.54
N THR A 565 -24.82 2.88 -15.71
CA THR A 565 -25.31 4.11 -15.07
C THR A 565 -25.36 3.98 -13.55
N GLY A 566 -25.59 5.10 -12.86
CA GLY A 566 -25.81 5.11 -11.42
C GLY A 566 -24.53 5.06 -10.58
N VAL A 567 -24.70 5.10 -9.26
CA VAL A 567 -23.59 5.25 -8.29
C VAL A 567 -22.56 4.12 -8.40
N LEU A 568 -22.98 2.89 -8.70
CA LEU A 568 -22.06 1.75 -8.82
C LEU A 568 -21.09 1.89 -10.01
N ALA A 569 -21.48 2.67 -11.03
CA ALA A 569 -20.67 2.96 -12.21
C ALA A 569 -19.66 4.11 -11.99
N GLU A 570 -19.61 4.71 -10.80
CA GLU A 570 -18.72 5.79 -10.43
C GLU A 570 -17.75 5.37 -9.30
N ASN A 571 -16.59 6.03 -9.20
CA ASN A 571 -15.79 5.94 -7.97
C ASN A 571 -16.42 6.83 -6.88
N ASP A 572 -15.92 6.70 -5.65
CA ASP A 572 -16.43 7.46 -4.50
C ASP A 572 -15.75 8.83 -4.31
N ILE A 573 -14.77 9.17 -5.16
CA ILE A 573 -14.10 10.48 -5.16
C ILE A 573 -14.96 11.46 -5.93
N ARG A 574 -15.51 12.45 -5.22
CA ARG A 574 -16.51 13.38 -5.73
C ARG A 574 -15.91 14.63 -6.35
N MET A 575 -14.74 15.04 -5.89
CA MET A 575 -14.09 16.27 -6.34
C MET A 575 -12.58 16.18 -6.16
N GLU A 576 -11.86 16.82 -7.07
CA GLU A 576 -10.42 17.01 -7.01
C GLU A 576 -10.10 18.50 -7.01
N LEU A 577 -9.07 18.88 -6.26
CA LEU A 577 -8.58 20.25 -6.19
C LEU A 577 -7.07 20.30 -6.39
N TRP A 578 -6.60 21.39 -7.00
CA TRP A 578 -5.18 21.68 -7.04
C TRP A 578 -4.89 23.15 -6.77
N THR A 579 -3.80 23.37 -6.04
CA THR A 579 -3.14 24.67 -5.96
C THR A 579 -1.63 24.47 -5.91
N ASP A 580 -0.88 25.55 -6.13
CA ASP A 580 0.54 25.62 -5.87
C ASP A 580 0.86 26.67 -4.81
N ILE A 581 1.97 26.44 -4.11
CA ILE A 581 2.48 27.29 -3.03
C ILE A 581 3.99 27.42 -3.23
N THR A 582 4.50 28.64 -3.17
CA THR A 582 5.94 28.91 -3.15
C THR A 582 6.36 29.33 -1.74
N PRO A 583 6.97 28.42 -0.96
CA PRO A 583 7.46 28.71 0.38
C PRO A 583 8.67 29.64 0.38
N SER A 584 9.17 29.95 1.58
CA SER A 584 10.34 30.81 1.80
C SER A 584 11.63 30.31 1.13
N ASP A 585 11.74 29.03 0.80
CA ASP A 585 12.86 28.43 0.06
C ASP A 585 12.82 28.70 -1.45
N GLY A 586 11.73 29.28 -1.97
CA GLY A 586 11.56 29.63 -3.38
C GLY A 586 11.21 28.48 -4.31
N VAL A 587 11.00 27.26 -3.79
CA VAL A 587 10.63 26.07 -4.61
C VAL A 587 9.12 25.90 -4.59
N THR A 588 8.49 26.07 -5.76
CA THR A 588 7.04 25.92 -5.89
C THR A 588 6.63 24.46 -5.74
N ARG A 589 5.65 24.21 -4.87
CA ARG A 589 5.09 22.90 -4.55
C ARG A 589 3.60 22.86 -4.86
N TYR A 590 3.14 21.75 -5.40
CA TYR A 590 1.74 21.54 -5.72
C TYR A 590 1.05 20.75 -4.61
N VAL A 591 -0.18 21.13 -4.30
CA VAL A 591 -1.08 20.43 -3.38
C VAL A 591 -2.25 19.89 -4.19
N GLN A 592 -2.44 18.58 -4.15
CA GLN A 592 -3.64 17.92 -4.67
C GLN A 592 -4.56 17.58 -3.49
N VAL A 593 -5.87 17.65 -3.69
CA VAL A 593 -6.84 17.26 -2.68
C VAL A 593 -7.98 16.44 -3.29
N GLU A 594 -8.32 15.33 -2.64
CA GLU A 594 -9.44 14.45 -3.03
C GLU A 594 -10.56 14.53 -1.98
N LEU A 595 -11.81 14.75 -2.41
CA LEU A 595 -12.99 14.73 -1.51
C LEU A 595 -13.89 13.53 -1.76
N TYR A 596 -14.35 12.89 -0.67
CA TYR A 596 -15.29 11.77 -0.73
C TYR A 596 -16.15 11.65 0.51
N GLY A 597 -17.25 10.90 0.41
CA GLY A 597 -18.22 10.77 1.49
C GLY A 597 -17.75 9.92 2.65
N LYS A 598 -18.02 10.38 3.89
CA LYS A 598 -17.84 9.56 5.10
C LYS A 598 -19.17 9.00 5.58
N VAL A 599 -20.06 9.91 5.98
CA VAL A 599 -21.45 9.65 6.42
C VAL A 599 -22.29 10.90 6.11
N THR A 600 -23.62 10.81 6.20
CA THR A 600 -24.50 11.98 6.02
C THR A 600 -24.03 13.16 6.89
N GLY A 601 -23.83 14.32 6.25
CA GLY A 601 -23.33 15.52 6.89
C GLY A 601 -21.81 15.61 7.06
N GLN A 602 -21.05 14.60 6.61
CA GLN A 602 -19.59 14.58 6.70
C GLN A 602 -18.92 14.08 5.42
N PHE A 603 -17.80 14.69 5.07
CA PHE A 603 -16.90 14.21 4.01
C PHE A 603 -15.47 14.13 4.52
N ASN A 604 -14.68 13.29 3.87
CA ASN A 604 -13.24 13.23 4.05
C ASN A 604 -12.55 14.08 2.98
N MET A 605 -11.42 14.64 3.38
CA MET A 605 -10.49 15.36 2.53
C MET A 605 -9.12 14.72 2.68
N ASP A 606 -8.63 14.16 1.59
CA ASP A 606 -7.28 13.62 1.47
C ASP A 606 -6.40 14.69 0.83
N ILE A 607 -5.39 15.17 1.56
CA ILE A 607 -4.48 16.24 1.14
C ILE A 607 -3.13 15.62 0.81
N PHE A 608 -2.62 15.91 -0.39
CA PHE A 608 -1.33 15.45 -0.87
C PHE A 608 -0.40 16.62 -1.15
N LEU A 609 0.85 16.54 -0.67
CA LEU A 609 1.93 17.35 -1.23
C LEU A 609 2.56 16.59 -2.40
N THR A 610 2.65 17.23 -3.57
CA THR A 610 2.96 16.54 -4.83
C THR A 610 4.22 17.11 -5.49
N LYS A 611 4.20 17.41 -6.80
CA LYS A 611 5.33 17.98 -7.53
C LYS A 611 5.96 19.17 -6.79
N GLY A 612 7.29 19.22 -6.83
CA GLY A 612 8.10 20.24 -6.16
C GLY A 612 8.55 19.83 -4.75
N SER A 613 8.03 18.72 -4.22
CA SER A 613 8.50 18.15 -2.96
C SER A 613 10.00 17.83 -3.00
N THR A 614 10.72 18.33 -2.00
CA THR A 614 12.18 18.17 -1.88
C THR A 614 12.59 17.05 -0.94
N SER A 615 11.64 16.48 -0.18
CA SER A 615 11.87 15.30 0.65
C SER A 615 12.34 14.11 -0.17
N ARG A 616 13.29 13.35 0.38
CA ARG A 616 13.86 12.13 -0.21
C ARG A 616 14.13 11.13 0.91
N GLY A 617 13.70 9.90 0.69
CA GLY A 617 13.94 8.77 1.57
C GLY A 617 14.99 7.83 1.01
N GLU A 618 15.10 6.67 1.65
CA GLU A 618 15.92 5.55 1.20
C GLU A 618 15.15 4.26 1.36
N LEU A 619 15.15 3.42 0.32
CA LEU A 619 14.58 2.08 0.32
C LEU A 619 15.71 1.05 0.39
N GLY A 620 15.59 0.11 1.33
CA GLY A 620 16.50 -1.01 1.48
C GLY A 620 15.78 -2.35 1.45
N ILE A 621 16.53 -3.42 1.68
CA ILE A 621 16.02 -4.80 1.74
C ILE A 621 16.29 -5.41 3.13
N THR A 622 15.36 -6.21 3.64
CA THR A 622 15.55 -6.99 4.87
C THR A 622 16.27 -8.31 4.56
N ALA A 623 16.73 -9.02 5.60
CA ALA A 623 17.34 -10.34 5.42
C ALA A 623 16.36 -11.35 4.77
N GLU A 624 15.06 -11.23 5.03
CA GLU A 624 13.99 -12.04 4.44
C GLU A 624 13.67 -11.67 2.99
N GLY A 625 14.29 -10.61 2.46
CA GLY A 625 14.09 -10.16 1.09
C GLY A 625 12.88 -9.25 0.89
N ALA A 626 12.27 -8.70 1.95
CA ALA A 626 11.26 -7.65 1.83
C ALA A 626 11.92 -6.28 1.68
N THR A 627 11.26 -5.33 1.03
CA THR A 627 11.75 -3.94 1.06
C THR A 627 11.19 -3.18 2.24
N HIS A 628 11.97 -2.25 2.79
CA HIS A 628 11.55 -1.34 3.85
C HIS A 628 12.15 0.05 3.61
N PHE A 629 11.55 1.10 4.19
CA PHE A 629 12.14 2.42 4.20
C PHE A 629 13.27 2.46 5.24
N VAL A 630 14.52 2.54 4.79
CA VAL A 630 15.70 2.81 5.62
C VAL A 630 15.64 4.25 6.12
N LYS A 631 15.16 5.15 5.28
CA LYS A 631 14.84 6.54 5.63
C LYS A 631 13.47 6.88 5.06
N ASP A 632 12.60 7.42 5.92
CA ASP A 632 11.26 7.87 5.53
C ASP A 632 11.34 8.90 4.38
N PRO A 633 10.57 8.75 3.28
CA PRO A 633 10.57 9.70 2.18
C PRO A 633 9.75 10.97 2.41
N LEU A 634 9.00 11.06 3.49
CA LEU A 634 7.97 12.08 3.70
C LEU A 634 8.46 13.22 4.59
N MET A 635 8.12 14.46 4.21
CA MET A 635 8.18 15.67 5.05
C MET A 635 9.51 15.96 5.79
N ASN A 636 10.63 15.65 5.13
CA ASN A 636 11.99 15.82 5.64
C ASN A 636 12.57 17.23 5.47
N THR A 637 11.83 18.19 4.89
CA THR A 637 12.36 19.53 4.59
C THR A 637 11.43 20.64 5.06
N ASP A 638 12.00 21.76 5.49
CA ASP A 638 11.24 22.90 6.01
C ASP A 638 10.29 23.51 4.96
N GLY A 639 10.72 23.57 3.69
CA GLY A 639 9.88 24.08 2.61
C GLY A 639 8.67 23.18 2.31
N ASP A 640 8.81 21.86 2.39
CA ASP A 640 7.67 20.94 2.26
C ASP A 640 6.66 21.17 3.40
N ASN A 641 7.16 21.31 4.64
CA ASN A 641 6.35 21.62 5.82
C ASN A 641 5.64 22.97 5.69
N GLU A 642 6.34 24.01 5.26
CA GLU A 642 5.76 25.35 5.08
C GLU A 642 4.65 25.35 4.02
N ALA A 643 4.83 24.63 2.91
CA ALA A 643 3.82 24.55 1.85
C ALA A 643 2.49 23.95 2.34
N VAL A 644 2.53 22.77 2.94
CA VAL A 644 1.28 22.11 3.38
C VAL A 644 0.62 22.87 4.54
N ASN A 645 1.41 23.43 5.48
CA ASN A 645 0.86 24.26 6.56
C ASN A 645 0.15 25.49 6.01
N THR A 646 0.75 26.15 5.01
CA THR A 646 0.14 27.33 4.35
C THR A 646 -1.20 26.98 3.69
N PHE A 647 -1.27 25.83 3.01
CA PHE A 647 -2.52 25.35 2.41
C PHE A 647 -3.61 25.14 3.47
N VAL A 648 -3.28 24.42 4.55
CA VAL A 648 -4.26 24.07 5.58
C VAL A 648 -4.71 25.28 6.38
N GLU A 649 -3.82 26.22 6.71
CA GLU A 649 -4.23 27.49 7.34
C GLU A 649 -5.21 28.26 6.45
N THR A 650 -4.95 28.30 5.14
CA THR A 650 -5.87 28.91 4.16
C THR A 650 -7.23 28.22 4.16
N LEU A 651 -7.27 26.89 4.22
CA LEU A 651 -8.51 26.13 4.31
C LEU A 651 -9.27 26.43 5.61
N LEU A 652 -8.57 26.52 6.74
CA LEU A 652 -9.16 26.85 8.04
C LEU A 652 -9.75 28.26 8.05
N GLU A 653 -9.14 29.22 7.36
CA GLU A 653 -9.74 30.56 7.17
C GLU A 653 -11.11 30.50 6.48
N TYR A 654 -11.29 29.60 5.50
CA TYR A 654 -12.57 29.43 4.82
C TYR A 654 -13.64 28.92 5.79
N THR A 655 -13.26 28.00 6.68
CA THR A 655 -14.18 27.41 7.67
C THR A 655 -14.60 28.37 8.78
N ARG A 656 -13.85 29.45 9.02
CA ARG A 656 -14.13 30.46 10.05
C ARG A 656 -15.11 31.53 9.58
N LYS A 657 -15.52 31.53 8.30
CA LYS A 657 -16.48 32.49 7.76
C LYS A 657 -17.89 32.22 8.31
N PRO A 658 -18.73 33.25 8.55
CA PRO A 658 -20.09 33.08 9.08
C PRO A 658 -21.00 32.19 8.21
N ASP A 659 -20.72 32.14 6.91
CA ASP A 659 -21.44 31.39 5.88
C ASP A 659 -20.63 30.18 5.35
N ALA A 660 -19.65 29.70 6.11
CA ALA A 660 -18.85 28.53 5.74
C ALA A 660 -19.74 27.31 5.48
N ALA A 661 -19.58 26.70 4.30
CA ALA A 661 -20.36 25.53 3.88
C ALA A 661 -19.94 24.23 4.58
N PHE A 662 -18.73 24.22 5.15
CA PHE A 662 -18.21 23.14 5.98
C PHE A 662 -17.25 23.70 7.03
N ILE A 663 -17.07 22.94 8.12
CA ILE A 663 -16.24 23.32 9.26
C ILE A 663 -15.36 22.17 9.72
N TRP A 664 -14.23 22.52 10.36
CA TRP A 664 -13.38 21.57 11.07
C TRP A 664 -14.04 21.15 12.40
N PRO A 665 -14.31 19.85 12.61
CA PRO A 665 -14.92 19.36 13.84
C PRO A 665 -13.91 18.90 14.89
N GLY A 666 -12.62 18.81 14.55
CA GLY A 666 -11.59 18.22 15.39
C GLY A 666 -11.00 19.16 16.45
N PRO A 667 -9.84 18.79 17.04
CA PRO A 667 -9.12 19.59 18.02
C PRO A 667 -8.96 21.06 17.63
N GLY A 668 -9.03 21.95 18.62
CA GLY A 668 -8.98 23.39 18.40
C GLY A 668 -10.29 24.01 17.88
N GLY A 669 -11.17 23.22 17.24
CA GLY A 669 -12.45 23.69 16.71
C GLY A 669 -12.30 24.94 15.83
N ALA A 670 -13.01 26.02 16.17
CA ALA A 670 -12.90 27.29 15.45
C ALA A 670 -11.50 27.95 15.51
N ASN A 671 -10.68 27.57 16.49
CA ASN A 671 -9.32 28.07 16.69
C ASN A 671 -8.25 27.04 16.28
N ALA A 672 -8.63 25.97 15.58
CA ALA A 672 -7.70 24.96 15.11
C ALA A 672 -6.60 25.58 14.25
N THR A 673 -5.41 24.99 14.29
CA THR A 673 -4.27 25.34 13.43
C THR A 673 -3.98 24.23 12.43
N ALA A 674 -3.06 24.46 11.50
CA ALA A 674 -2.64 23.42 10.56
C ALA A 674 -2.13 22.15 11.26
N SER A 675 -1.43 22.29 12.39
CA SER A 675 -0.98 21.14 13.20
C SER A 675 -2.12 20.33 13.81
N ASP A 676 -3.33 20.90 13.97
CA ASP A 676 -4.49 20.15 14.43
C ASP A 676 -5.05 19.22 13.34
N VAL A 677 -4.93 19.63 12.08
CA VAL A 677 -5.42 18.90 10.90
C VAL A 677 -4.37 17.91 10.38
N LEU A 678 -3.08 18.30 10.40
CA LEU A 678 -1.96 17.56 9.83
C LEU A 678 -1.30 16.57 10.81
N LYS A 679 -2.06 15.99 11.74
CA LYS A 679 -1.50 15.12 12.79
C LYS A 679 -1.03 13.77 12.29
N GLU A 680 -1.84 13.11 11.48
CA GLU A 680 -1.59 11.75 11.01
C GLU A 680 -1.17 11.80 9.55
N MET A 681 0.11 11.53 9.31
CA MET A 681 0.69 11.49 7.97
C MET A 681 0.93 10.05 7.54
N LEU A 682 0.60 9.74 6.30
CA LEU A 682 0.78 8.43 5.71
C LEU A 682 1.49 8.54 4.36
N SER A 683 2.02 7.41 3.89
CA SER A 683 2.35 7.22 2.47
C SER A 683 1.10 7.41 1.61
N GLY A 684 1.20 8.25 0.58
CA GLY A 684 0.18 8.40 -0.46
C GLY A 684 0.19 7.26 -1.48
N ILE A 685 1.11 6.29 -1.35
CA ILE A 685 1.23 5.10 -2.20
C ILE A 685 1.52 5.48 -3.68
N HIS A 686 2.14 6.63 -3.88
CA HIS A 686 2.61 7.20 -5.15
C HIS A 686 4.14 7.15 -5.26
N VAL A 687 4.70 6.01 -4.85
CA VAL A 687 6.14 5.82 -4.70
C VAL A 687 6.87 5.85 -6.04
N VAL A 688 7.94 6.64 -6.14
CA VAL A 688 8.77 6.85 -7.35
C VAL A 688 10.27 6.98 -7.00
N ALA A 689 11.13 7.14 -8.02
CA ALA A 689 12.54 7.52 -7.89
C ALA A 689 13.44 6.52 -7.14
N SER A 690 13.08 5.24 -7.09
CA SER A 690 13.91 4.19 -6.52
C SER A 690 14.95 3.61 -7.50
N ALA A 691 14.82 3.87 -8.79
CA ALA A 691 15.81 3.56 -9.82
C ALA A 691 15.79 4.66 -10.91
N PRO A 692 16.07 5.92 -10.54
CA PRO A 692 15.79 7.08 -11.38
C PRO A 692 16.59 7.06 -12.70
N ILE A 693 15.96 7.58 -13.75
CA ILE A 693 16.60 7.84 -15.04
C ILE A 693 17.49 9.08 -14.98
N GLY A 694 18.61 9.06 -15.69
CA GLY A 694 19.48 10.24 -15.79
C GLY A 694 20.68 10.02 -16.69
N THR A 695 21.44 11.09 -16.91
CA THR A 695 22.71 11.06 -17.64
C THR A 695 23.92 10.91 -16.72
N ASP A 696 23.73 11.10 -15.42
CA ASP A 696 24.74 10.99 -14.37
C ASP A 696 24.83 9.56 -13.85
N ASP A 697 25.64 8.73 -14.52
CA ASP A 697 25.87 7.32 -14.19
C ASP A 697 26.18 7.11 -12.69
N GLY A 698 25.33 6.36 -12.01
CA GLY A 698 25.46 6.08 -10.58
C GLY A 698 26.76 5.38 -10.19
N ARG A 699 27.38 4.63 -11.11
CA ARG A 699 28.68 3.96 -10.87
C ARG A 699 29.83 4.96 -10.78
N GLU A 700 29.62 6.16 -11.31
CA GLU A 700 30.59 7.26 -11.32
C GLU A 700 30.25 8.34 -10.27
N GLY A 701 29.38 8.01 -9.30
CA GLY A 701 28.94 8.92 -8.24
C GLY A 701 27.76 9.82 -8.60
N GLY A 702 27.12 9.56 -9.74
CA GLY A 702 25.83 10.15 -10.10
C GLY A 702 24.65 9.53 -9.33
N ASN A 703 23.44 9.96 -9.68
CA ASN A 703 22.20 9.48 -9.06
C ASN A 703 21.45 8.48 -9.95
N ALA A 704 21.77 8.39 -11.24
CA ALA A 704 21.01 7.58 -12.19
C ALA A 704 21.30 6.09 -12.01
N VAL A 705 20.23 5.29 -11.99
CA VAL A 705 20.32 3.82 -12.04
C VAL A 705 20.19 3.33 -13.48
N VAL A 706 19.40 4.04 -14.30
CA VAL A 706 19.20 3.73 -15.71
C VAL A 706 19.58 4.90 -16.62
N ASP A 707 20.09 4.57 -17.80
CA ASP A 707 20.40 5.53 -18.86
C ASP A 707 19.12 6.01 -19.59
N LEU A 708 19.29 6.88 -20.59
CA LEU A 708 18.17 7.47 -21.33
C LEU A 708 17.34 6.48 -22.16
N ASP A 709 17.84 5.25 -22.37
CA ASP A 709 17.11 4.16 -22.99
C ASP A 709 16.44 3.25 -21.96
N THR A 710 16.43 3.67 -20.69
CA THR A 710 15.99 2.91 -19.51
C THR A 710 16.82 1.67 -19.19
N ARG A 711 18.02 1.55 -19.79
CA ARG A 711 18.92 0.43 -19.55
C ARG A 711 19.67 0.65 -18.24
N VAL A 712 19.77 -0.39 -17.42
CA VAL A 712 20.52 -0.35 -16.16
C VAL A 712 21.99 -0.18 -16.45
N TYR A 713 22.60 0.87 -15.87
CA TYR A 713 24.02 1.14 -16.02
C TYR A 713 24.87 -0.07 -15.63
N GLY A 714 25.87 -0.40 -16.44
CA GLY A 714 26.72 -1.58 -16.23
C GLY A 714 26.12 -2.92 -16.70
N THR A 715 24.96 -2.89 -17.35
CA THR A 715 24.37 -4.05 -18.01
C THR A 715 24.21 -3.85 -19.51
N ASP A 716 24.14 -4.95 -20.27
CA ASP A 716 24.00 -4.89 -21.72
C ASP A 716 22.54 -4.88 -22.18
N ASN A 717 21.67 -5.57 -21.43
CA ASN A 717 20.33 -5.95 -21.85
C ASN A 717 19.30 -6.03 -20.70
N LEU A 718 19.55 -5.34 -19.58
CA LEU A 718 18.57 -5.16 -18.49
C LEU A 718 17.98 -3.76 -18.54
N PHE A 719 16.66 -3.66 -18.49
CA PHE A 719 15.93 -2.39 -18.54
C PHE A 719 14.98 -2.27 -17.36
N VAL A 720 14.62 -1.05 -16.99
CA VAL A 720 13.61 -0.76 -15.97
C VAL A 720 12.54 0.15 -16.55
N VAL A 721 11.28 -0.31 -16.53
CA VAL A 721 10.13 0.42 -17.08
C VAL A 721 8.99 0.36 -16.08
N ASP A 722 9.03 1.23 -15.08
CA ASP A 722 7.94 1.50 -14.14
C ASP A 722 8.18 2.83 -13.39
N ALA A 723 7.33 3.13 -12.41
CA ALA A 723 7.40 4.33 -11.59
C ALA A 723 8.75 4.57 -10.89
N SER A 724 9.59 3.54 -10.73
CA SER A 724 10.92 3.66 -10.14
C SER A 724 11.83 4.62 -10.90
N ILE A 725 11.64 4.76 -12.22
CA ILE A 725 12.52 5.60 -13.06
C ILE A 725 12.13 7.07 -13.05
N ASN A 726 10.90 7.40 -12.65
CA ASN A 726 10.45 8.77 -12.54
C ASN A 726 11.37 9.54 -11.57
N PRO A 727 12.01 10.65 -11.98
CA PRO A 727 12.98 11.38 -11.15
C PRO A 727 12.37 12.01 -9.89
N SER A 728 11.08 12.31 -9.94
CA SER A 728 10.33 12.98 -8.89
C SER A 728 8.85 12.59 -8.91
N VAL A 729 8.16 12.94 -7.82
CA VAL A 729 6.70 12.82 -7.76
C VAL A 729 6.02 13.81 -8.73
N PRO A 730 5.01 13.37 -9.50
CA PRO A 730 4.26 14.22 -10.43
C PRO A 730 3.26 15.15 -9.71
N THR A 731 2.55 16.00 -10.45
CA THR A 731 1.52 16.91 -9.89
C THR A 731 0.26 16.17 -9.42
N GLY A 732 0.04 14.94 -9.90
CA GLY A 732 -1.16 14.15 -9.59
C GLY A 732 -0.86 12.68 -9.31
N ASN A 733 -1.87 11.82 -9.23
CA ASN A 733 -1.66 10.38 -9.03
C ASN A 733 -0.77 9.76 -10.14
N THR A 734 0.10 8.82 -9.79
CA THR A 734 1.19 8.36 -10.67
C THR A 734 0.78 7.45 -11.83
N MET A 735 -0.47 6.97 -11.89
CA MET A 735 -0.90 5.99 -12.90
C MET A 735 -0.60 6.48 -14.33
N ALA A 736 -1.11 7.65 -14.71
CA ALA A 736 -1.06 8.12 -16.09
C ALA A 736 0.37 8.38 -16.55
N ILE A 737 1.19 9.07 -15.73
CA ILE A 737 2.59 9.33 -16.06
C ILE A 737 3.40 8.04 -16.16
N THR A 738 3.16 7.04 -15.31
CA THR A 738 3.85 5.74 -15.40
C THR A 738 3.51 5.00 -16.69
N MET A 739 2.25 5.02 -17.13
CA MET A 739 1.85 4.40 -18.41
C MET A 739 2.43 5.16 -19.61
N LEU A 740 2.48 6.49 -19.54
CA LEU A 740 3.05 7.35 -20.59
C LEU A 740 4.56 7.09 -20.72
N VAL A 741 5.26 7.04 -19.60
CA VAL A 741 6.69 6.69 -19.55
C VAL A 741 6.92 5.30 -20.14
N ALA A 742 6.02 4.34 -19.92
CA ALA A 742 6.12 3.00 -20.50
C ALA A 742 5.94 2.99 -22.03
N GLU A 743 5.01 3.78 -22.58
CA GLU A 743 4.86 3.99 -24.03
C GLU A 743 6.17 4.51 -24.65
N LYS A 744 6.80 5.51 -24.03
CA LYS A 744 8.06 6.07 -24.53
C LYS A 744 9.25 5.12 -24.35
N ALA A 745 9.32 4.41 -23.22
CA ALA A 745 10.38 3.46 -22.94
C ALA A 745 10.38 2.31 -23.97
N ALA A 746 9.21 1.75 -24.28
CA ALA A 746 9.08 0.70 -25.28
C ALA A 746 9.60 1.15 -26.66
N GLU A 747 9.27 2.38 -27.08
CA GLU A 747 9.78 2.99 -28.31
C GLU A 747 11.32 3.04 -28.33
N LYS A 748 11.94 3.52 -27.25
CA LYS A 748 13.41 3.59 -27.14
C LYS A 748 14.07 2.21 -27.13
N ILE A 749 13.52 1.26 -26.36
CA ILE A 749 14.05 -0.11 -26.26
C ILE A 749 14.00 -0.84 -27.61
N LEU A 750 12.94 -0.62 -28.41
CA LEU A 750 12.80 -1.21 -29.74
C LEU A 750 13.76 -0.60 -30.78
N ALA A 751 14.29 0.60 -30.53
CA ALA A 751 15.27 1.24 -31.39
C ALA A 751 16.71 0.74 -31.19
N LEU A 752 16.97 -0.08 -30.16
CA LEU A 752 18.25 -0.72 -29.84
C LEU A 752 18.41 -2.10 -30.50
#